data_AF-A0A8T7DTS5-F1
#
_entry.id   AF-A0A8T7DTS5-F1
#
_cell.length_a   1.000
_cell.length_b   1.000
_cell.length_c   1.000
_cell.angle_alpha   90.00
_cell.angle_beta   90.00
_cell.angle_gamma   90.00
#
_symmetry.space_group_name_H-M   'P 1'
#
loop_
_entity.id
_entity.type
_entity.pdbx_description
1 polymer ?
#
loop_
_entity_poly.entity_id
_entity_poly.type
_entity_poly.pdbx_seq_one_letter_code
_entity_poly.pdbx_strand_id
1 'polypeptide(L)'
;MMHKVLAVLIAMTLPFSLAAAAVDGGDRPLLMEGKRSLYQRVLATPDARLAAEPGGRGNAAVVPFTSFYVYARREHGGTQWIEVGVDRHGTRAGWLPATSTLEWNHGLTAVFRNPTGHDRVLLFKDRDSLRELVRERDLTVYEGLYEEAQQEVLSPNSPVVAIQPSGFIDIQDDFYLVPIRQHEDIYLESEQARLLQVSSVPLVSKPAVTTRTYSAGLAFVIDSTLSMDPYIQRTREAVKKIYDTLGEADLLGDVSFGLVAFRDNLSTAPGLRYLVRTFVDLEQGRDAASFLSRVNSLQASDISSQDFVEDAYAGVKEAIEAVDWSEYEARYIVLITDAGARGADDPLSGTGMSPEGLRKLAQQKGIAIFVLHLLTPATMANHETAAEQYRALADFPGIGSLYYGVPTGDVEKFGVALDTLAGQITEQVRLAATDQRPVAPVPTSTDTQLAELQAKVAKLGYALRMKYLQKSEGGQVPTVFDAWLLDRDFRDPQRAAVDVRVLLTRDQLSDLHDVLSAVLERAEEGMLSPQTFLEELQSLAATMARDPTQLGGTTATTAGEGNSLAQLGFMREYIEDLPYAAEVMGLSLDDWQSWSTKQQVAFVTRLEDKIDYYRALHDHTDLWVSLDDGPVDGDSVFPVPLEVLP
;
A
#
# COMPACT_ATOMS: atom_id res chain seq x y z
N MET A 1 -76.05 17.05 54.35
CA MET A 1 -76.40 15.68 53.90
C MET A 1 -76.06 15.56 52.42
N MET A 2 -75.18 14.61 52.08
CA MET A 2 -75.06 13.87 50.80
C MET A 2 -74.95 14.71 49.50
N HIS A 3 -73.74 14.94 48.97
CA HIS A 3 -73.05 14.13 47.95
C HIS A 3 -73.83 13.89 46.64
N LYS A 4 -73.40 14.53 45.53
CA LYS A 4 -72.63 13.90 44.44
C LYS A 4 -72.13 14.95 43.44
N VAL A 5 -70.82 14.93 43.23
CA VAL A 5 -70.02 15.78 42.34
C VAL A 5 -70.04 15.19 40.94
N LEU A 6 -70.31 16.03 39.93
CA LEU A 6 -70.14 15.72 38.52
C LEU A 6 -68.76 16.25 38.09
N ALA A 7 -67.79 15.34 37.88
CA ALA A 7 -66.47 15.70 37.37
C ALA A 7 -66.50 15.76 35.85
N VAL A 8 -66.27 16.95 35.28
CA VAL A 8 -66.05 17.17 33.85
C VAL A 8 -64.57 16.90 33.57
N LEU A 9 -64.29 15.91 32.72
CA LEU A 9 -62.95 15.56 32.26
C LEU A 9 -62.62 16.45 31.04
N ILE A 10 -61.76 17.45 31.21
CA ILE A 10 -61.17 18.19 30.09
C ILE A 10 -59.90 17.44 29.67
N ALA A 11 -59.94 16.78 28.51
CA ALA A 11 -58.77 16.18 27.89
C ALA A 11 -57.94 17.29 27.21
N MET A 12 -56.87 17.71 27.87
CA MET A 12 -55.82 18.54 27.27
C MET A 12 -54.87 17.61 26.49
N THR A 13 -55.05 17.52 25.18
CA THR A 13 -54.07 16.88 24.29
C THR A 13 -52.90 17.85 24.07
N LEU A 14 -51.80 17.66 24.81
CA LEU A 14 -50.51 18.27 24.49
C LEU A 14 -49.90 17.56 23.28
N PRO A 15 -49.47 18.26 22.22
CA PRO A 15 -48.64 17.67 21.19
C PRO A 15 -47.23 17.46 21.76
N PHE A 16 -46.86 16.21 22.06
CA PHE A 16 -45.47 15.83 22.28
C PHE A 16 -44.78 15.76 20.92
N SER A 17 -44.26 16.90 20.45
CA SER A 17 -43.18 16.89 19.46
C SER A 17 -41.90 16.53 20.22
N LEU A 18 -41.42 15.28 20.10
CA LEU A 18 -40.03 14.96 20.41
C LEU A 18 -39.17 15.72 19.39
N ALA A 19 -38.75 16.94 19.72
CA ALA A 19 -37.55 17.49 19.10
C ALA A 19 -36.38 16.69 19.64
N ALA A 20 -35.59 16.06 18.75
CA ALA A 20 -34.33 15.45 19.15
C ALA A 20 -33.49 16.52 19.87
N ALA A 21 -33.10 16.26 21.12
CA ALA A 21 -32.33 17.20 21.91
C ALA A 21 -30.96 17.44 21.25
N ALA A 22 -30.51 18.70 21.23
CA ALA A 22 -29.14 19.02 20.82
C ALA A 22 -28.15 18.33 21.77
N VAL A 23 -27.16 17.65 21.21
CA VAL A 23 -26.07 17.01 21.98
C VAL A 23 -24.84 17.89 21.81
N ASP A 24 -24.26 18.33 22.91
CA ASP A 24 -23.13 19.27 22.96
C ASP A 24 -22.09 18.75 23.97
N GLY A 25 -20.85 18.60 23.53
CA GLY A 25 -19.72 18.14 24.35
C GLY A 25 -19.07 19.25 25.19
N GLY A 26 -19.54 20.50 25.07
CA GLY A 26 -18.92 21.65 25.71
C GLY A 26 -17.55 21.92 25.12
N ASP A 27 -16.51 21.98 25.94
CA ASP A 27 -15.13 22.22 25.49
C ASP A 27 -14.43 20.98 24.89
N ARG A 28 -15.03 19.79 24.99
CA ARG A 28 -14.47 18.53 24.47
C ARG A 28 -15.35 17.94 23.38
N PRO A 29 -14.79 17.14 22.44
CA PRO A 29 -15.60 16.45 21.47
C PRO A 29 -16.57 15.46 22.12
N LEU A 30 -17.61 15.08 21.38
CA LEU A 30 -18.54 14.02 21.77
C LEU A 30 -17.81 12.68 21.85
N LEU A 31 -18.04 11.94 22.93
CA LEU A 31 -17.55 10.57 23.05
C LEU A 31 -18.31 9.66 22.08
N MET A 32 -17.60 8.64 21.59
CA MET A 32 -18.24 7.50 20.93
C MET A 32 -19.14 6.77 21.94
N GLU A 33 -20.21 6.16 21.44
CA GLU A 33 -21.14 5.41 22.28
C GLU A 33 -20.41 4.29 23.05
N GLY A 34 -20.63 4.22 24.37
CA GLY A 34 -19.99 3.22 25.24
C GLY A 34 -18.51 3.48 25.54
N LYS A 35 -17.88 4.50 24.94
CA LYS A 35 -16.45 4.82 25.10
C LYS A 35 -16.23 5.91 26.16
N ARG A 36 -15.01 6.00 26.68
CA ARG A 36 -14.61 6.94 27.76
C ARG A 36 -13.49 7.89 27.36
N SER A 37 -12.68 7.49 26.39
CA SER A 37 -11.50 8.20 25.90
C SER A 37 -11.52 8.43 24.39
N LEU A 38 -12.33 7.67 23.65
CA LEU A 38 -12.48 7.82 22.20
C LEU A 38 -13.60 8.79 21.83
N TYR A 39 -13.26 9.76 20.98
CA TYR A 39 -14.16 10.79 20.49
C TYR A 39 -14.70 10.45 19.10
N GLN A 40 -15.89 10.97 18.80
CA GLN A 40 -16.50 10.87 17.48
C GLN A 40 -15.68 11.67 16.46
N ARG A 41 -15.42 11.05 15.32
CA ARG A 41 -14.67 11.64 14.22
C ARG A 41 -15.41 11.50 12.90
N VAL A 42 -15.19 12.47 12.02
CA VAL A 42 -15.77 12.50 10.68
C VAL A 42 -14.74 12.93 9.64
N LEU A 43 -14.89 12.43 8.41
CA LEU A 43 -14.20 12.93 7.24
C LEU A 43 -15.09 13.91 6.48
N ALA A 44 -14.52 15.03 6.03
CA ALA A 44 -15.20 15.91 5.09
C ALA A 44 -15.29 15.28 3.69
N THR A 45 -16.45 15.39 3.05
CA THR A 45 -16.59 15.02 1.62
C THR A 45 -16.06 16.16 0.73
N PRO A 46 -15.73 15.91 -0.55
CA PRO A 46 -15.16 16.94 -1.43
C PRO A 46 -15.98 18.24 -1.57
N ASP A 47 -17.31 18.16 -1.46
CA ASP A 47 -18.20 19.32 -1.57
C ASP A 47 -18.48 20.01 -0.23
N ALA A 48 -17.83 19.59 0.86
CA ALA A 48 -18.07 20.10 2.20
C ALA A 48 -17.70 21.59 2.32
N ARG A 49 -18.62 22.36 2.94
CA ARG A 49 -18.45 23.79 3.16
C ARG A 49 -18.87 24.19 4.57
N LEU A 50 -17.96 24.80 5.32
CA LEU A 50 -18.20 25.25 6.69
C LEU A 50 -19.17 26.44 6.72
N ALA A 51 -20.14 26.33 7.63
CA ALA A 51 -21.04 27.41 8.03
C ALA A 51 -20.71 27.87 9.46
N ALA A 52 -21.06 29.12 9.79
CA ALA A 52 -20.87 29.65 11.14
C ALA A 52 -21.91 29.12 12.14
N GLU A 53 -23.09 28.72 11.66
CA GLU A 53 -24.20 28.22 12.47
C GLU A 53 -25.03 27.18 11.68
N PRO A 54 -25.79 26.31 12.36
CA PRO A 54 -26.70 25.36 11.71
C PRO A 54 -27.72 26.06 10.81
N GLY A 55 -27.87 25.59 9.57
CA GLY A 55 -28.73 26.21 8.57
C GLY A 55 -28.12 27.43 7.86
N GLY A 56 -26.94 27.88 8.30
CA GLY A 56 -26.20 28.96 7.68
C GLY A 56 -25.65 28.59 6.30
N ARG A 57 -25.27 29.61 5.52
CA ARG A 57 -24.62 29.41 4.23
C ARG A 57 -23.19 28.90 4.42
N GLY A 58 -22.83 27.81 3.77
CA GLY A 58 -21.46 27.28 3.73
C GLY A 58 -20.54 28.21 2.92
N ASN A 59 -19.73 29.01 3.62
CA ASN A 59 -18.95 30.09 3.00
C ASN A 59 -17.47 29.75 2.82
N ALA A 60 -16.94 28.79 3.58
CA ALA A 60 -15.56 28.33 3.46
C ALA A 60 -15.55 26.89 2.94
N ALA A 61 -14.82 26.64 1.84
CA ALA A 61 -14.58 25.28 1.37
C ALA A 61 -13.67 24.54 2.35
N VAL A 62 -13.89 23.25 2.51
CA VAL A 62 -13.07 22.36 3.32
C VAL A 62 -12.22 21.50 2.40
N VAL A 63 -10.96 21.28 2.76
CA VAL A 63 -10.12 20.33 2.05
C VAL A 63 -10.76 18.94 2.15
N PRO A 64 -11.04 18.25 1.03
CA PRO A 64 -11.64 16.92 1.05
C PRO A 64 -10.90 15.96 1.98
N PHE A 65 -11.63 15.06 2.64
CA PHE A 65 -11.09 14.07 3.57
C PHE A 65 -10.32 14.63 4.77
N THR A 66 -10.47 15.92 5.08
CA THR A 66 -10.04 16.43 6.38
C THR A 66 -10.79 15.71 7.48
N SER A 67 -10.03 15.12 8.41
CA SER A 67 -10.56 14.48 9.62
C SER A 67 -10.86 15.54 10.68
N PHE A 68 -12.09 15.55 11.17
CA PHE A 68 -12.52 16.40 12.27
C PHE A 68 -13.01 15.61 13.47
N TYR A 69 -12.83 16.18 14.66
CA TYR A 69 -13.58 15.81 15.85
C TYR A 69 -14.96 16.46 15.84
N VAL A 70 -15.98 15.71 16.30
CA VAL A 70 -17.36 16.21 16.41
C VAL A 70 -17.61 16.75 17.81
N TYR A 71 -17.96 18.03 17.92
CA TYR A 71 -18.22 18.70 19.20
C TYR A 71 -19.69 18.77 19.57
N ALA A 72 -20.56 18.94 18.57
CA ALA A 72 -22.00 19.00 18.79
C ALA A 72 -22.77 18.46 17.60
N ARG A 73 -23.99 18.01 17.84
CA ARG A 73 -24.96 17.60 16.82
C ARG A 73 -26.28 18.33 17.07
N ARG A 74 -26.82 18.97 16.03
CA ARG A 74 -28.05 19.75 16.11
C ARG A 74 -28.91 19.60 14.86
N GLU A 75 -30.19 19.35 15.04
CA GLU A 75 -31.14 19.43 13.93
C GLU A 75 -31.53 20.88 13.63
N HIS A 76 -31.54 21.22 12.34
CA HIS A 76 -32.07 22.48 11.84
C HIS A 76 -32.73 22.26 10.47
N GLY A 77 -34.01 22.61 10.35
CA GLY A 77 -34.74 22.48 9.08
C GLY A 77 -34.83 21.04 8.55
N GLY A 78 -34.88 20.04 9.43
CA GLY A 78 -34.92 18.61 9.05
C GLY A 78 -33.57 18.05 8.55
N THR A 79 -32.51 18.84 8.60
CA THR A 79 -31.13 18.40 8.34
C THR A 79 -30.36 18.34 9.64
N GLN A 80 -29.62 17.26 9.87
CA GLN A 80 -28.68 17.18 10.97
C GLN A 80 -27.40 17.95 10.63
N TRP A 81 -27.00 18.84 11.51
CA TRP A 81 -25.75 19.59 11.43
C TRP A 81 -24.81 19.12 12.54
N ILE A 82 -23.52 19.14 12.23
CA ILE A 82 -22.46 18.75 13.16
C ILE A 82 -21.46 19.89 13.31
N GLU A 83 -21.10 20.22 14.54
CA GLU A 83 -20.03 21.16 14.83
C GLU A 83 -18.72 20.40 14.86
N VAL A 84 -17.74 20.89 14.12
CA VAL A 84 -16.47 20.20 13.88
C VAL A 84 -15.28 21.03 14.36
N GLY A 85 -14.20 20.35 14.74
CA GLY A 85 -12.93 20.96 15.11
C GLY A 85 -11.74 20.08 14.74
N VAL A 86 -10.59 20.69 14.47
CA VAL A 86 -9.36 19.99 14.02
C VAL A 86 -8.61 19.33 15.17
N ASP A 87 -8.94 19.69 16.42
CA ASP A 87 -8.33 19.12 17.62
C ASP A 87 -9.40 18.73 18.65
N ARG A 88 -8.96 18.07 19.72
CA ARG A 88 -9.77 17.68 20.89
C ARG A 88 -9.72 18.67 22.06
N HIS A 89 -9.12 19.84 21.85
CA HIS A 89 -8.73 20.81 22.91
C HIS A 89 -9.60 22.08 22.92
N GLY A 90 -10.68 22.12 22.15
CA GLY A 90 -11.64 23.22 22.16
C GLY A 90 -11.61 24.10 20.91
N THR A 91 -10.76 23.84 19.93
CA THR A 91 -10.75 24.63 18.69
C THR A 91 -11.92 24.24 17.79
N ARG A 92 -12.82 25.19 17.50
CA ARG A 92 -13.99 24.99 16.61
C ARG A 92 -13.68 25.52 15.22
N ALA A 93 -13.92 24.69 14.20
CA ALA A 93 -13.83 25.08 12.80
C ALA A 93 -15.16 25.63 12.26
N GLY A 94 -16.29 25.11 12.75
CA GLY A 94 -17.63 25.55 12.35
C GLY A 94 -18.60 24.38 12.22
N TRP A 95 -19.68 24.59 11.45
CA TRP A 95 -20.76 23.63 11.26
C TRP A 95 -20.77 23.06 9.84
N LEU A 96 -20.97 21.75 9.73
CA LEU A 96 -21.19 21.03 8.46
C LEU A 96 -22.55 20.32 8.49
N PRO A 97 -23.28 20.24 7.37
CA PRO A 97 -24.34 19.25 7.22
C PRO A 97 -23.76 17.84 7.40
N ALA A 98 -24.45 16.98 8.16
CA ALA A 98 -24.01 15.59 8.36
C ALA A 98 -23.88 14.84 7.02
N THR A 99 -24.71 15.19 6.02
CA THR A 99 -24.67 14.63 4.66
C THR A 99 -23.42 15.02 3.87
N SER A 100 -22.68 16.06 4.28
CA SER A 100 -21.38 16.42 3.69
C SER A 100 -20.19 15.81 4.43
N THR A 101 -20.44 14.85 5.31
CA THR A 101 -19.42 14.18 6.11
C THR A 101 -19.63 12.66 6.13
N LEU A 102 -18.55 11.92 6.39
CA LEU A 102 -18.57 10.49 6.60
C LEU A 102 -18.12 10.20 8.03
N GLU A 103 -18.86 9.37 8.76
CA GLU A 103 -18.40 8.91 10.09
C GLU A 103 -17.17 8.03 9.93
N TRP A 104 -16.10 8.34 10.67
CA TRP A 104 -14.82 7.67 10.53
C TRP A 104 -14.11 7.62 11.88
N ASN A 105 -14.55 6.69 12.72
CA ASN A 105 -14.11 6.55 14.12
C ASN A 105 -12.86 5.67 14.28
N HIS A 106 -12.28 5.23 13.17
CA HIS A 106 -11.00 4.53 13.09
C HIS A 106 -10.37 4.89 11.74
N GLY A 107 -9.04 4.95 11.67
CA GLY A 107 -8.27 5.43 10.53
C GLY A 107 -8.22 4.48 9.33
N LEU A 108 -9.10 3.47 9.26
CA LEU A 108 -9.01 2.37 8.30
C LEU A 108 -9.82 2.64 7.03
N THR A 109 -9.23 2.32 5.88
CA THR A 109 -9.85 2.34 4.55
C THR A 109 -9.60 1.01 3.84
N ALA A 110 -10.58 0.55 3.07
CA ALA A 110 -10.39 -0.54 2.13
C ALA A 110 -9.79 -0.02 0.82
N VAL A 111 -9.08 -0.89 0.10
CA VAL A 111 -8.62 -0.66 -1.28
C VAL A 111 -8.98 -1.89 -2.09
N PHE A 112 -9.61 -1.68 -3.23
CA PHE A 112 -9.97 -2.80 -4.11
C PHE A 112 -8.73 -3.39 -4.76
N ARG A 113 -8.63 -4.73 -4.75
CA ARG A 113 -7.57 -5.45 -5.45
C ARG A 113 -7.82 -5.46 -6.97
N ASN A 114 -6.76 -5.64 -7.76
CA ASN A 114 -6.87 -5.76 -9.22
C ASN A 114 -7.78 -6.93 -9.58
N PRO A 115 -8.96 -6.73 -10.21
CA PRO A 115 -9.95 -7.79 -10.44
C PRO A 115 -9.50 -8.87 -11.45
N THR A 116 -8.28 -8.78 -11.98
CA THR A 116 -7.73 -9.78 -12.91
C THR A 116 -7.64 -11.15 -12.24
N GLY A 117 -8.41 -12.11 -12.77
CA GLY A 117 -8.37 -13.52 -12.36
C GLY A 117 -9.18 -13.85 -11.10
N HIS A 118 -10.12 -12.99 -10.70
CA HIS A 118 -11.08 -13.20 -9.62
C HIS A 118 -12.33 -12.32 -9.80
N ASP A 119 -13.32 -12.47 -8.91
CA ASP A 119 -14.54 -11.69 -9.02
C ASP A 119 -14.36 -10.25 -8.52
N ARG A 120 -14.99 -9.31 -9.23
CA ARG A 120 -15.09 -7.91 -8.80
C ARG A 120 -15.95 -7.85 -7.53
N VAL A 121 -15.58 -6.99 -6.58
CA VAL A 121 -16.33 -6.86 -5.33
C VAL A 121 -17.73 -6.30 -5.57
N LEU A 122 -18.76 -7.04 -5.13
CA LEU A 122 -20.14 -6.55 -5.10
C LEU A 122 -20.38 -5.68 -3.86
N LEU A 123 -21.06 -4.55 -4.05
CA LEU A 123 -21.50 -3.65 -2.99
C LEU A 123 -23.00 -3.82 -2.76
N PHE A 124 -23.38 -4.20 -1.55
CA PHE A 124 -24.76 -4.47 -1.14
C PHE A 124 -25.37 -3.27 -0.43
N LYS A 125 -26.67 -3.04 -0.61
CA LYS A 125 -27.41 -1.94 0.04
C LYS A 125 -27.49 -2.10 1.56
N ASP A 126 -27.52 -3.34 2.04
CA ASP A 126 -27.74 -3.66 3.44
C ASP A 126 -27.01 -4.94 3.86
N ARG A 127 -26.67 -4.96 5.15
CA ARG A 127 -25.93 -6.04 5.79
C ARG A 127 -26.67 -7.37 5.74
N ASP A 128 -27.98 -7.36 5.97
CA ASP A 128 -28.75 -8.58 6.20
C ASP A 128 -28.87 -9.38 4.89
N SER A 129 -29.01 -8.71 3.75
CA SER A 129 -28.98 -9.31 2.41
C SER A 129 -27.64 -10.00 2.12
N LEU A 130 -26.52 -9.33 2.40
CA LEU A 130 -25.19 -9.91 2.21
C LEU A 130 -24.93 -11.07 3.18
N ARG A 131 -25.32 -10.91 4.46
CA ARG A 131 -25.17 -11.94 5.49
C ARG A 131 -25.94 -13.20 5.12
N GLU A 132 -27.18 -13.06 4.63
CA GLU A 132 -27.98 -14.22 4.22
C GLU A 132 -27.32 -14.94 3.04
N LEU A 133 -26.83 -14.21 2.04
CA LEU A 133 -26.11 -14.78 0.91
C LEU A 133 -24.86 -15.57 1.35
N VAL A 134 -24.05 -15.01 2.26
CA VAL A 134 -22.86 -15.68 2.82
C VAL A 134 -23.25 -16.92 3.62
N ARG A 135 -24.32 -16.83 4.42
CA ARG A 135 -24.78 -17.92 5.28
C ARG A 135 -25.35 -19.10 4.50
N GLU A 136 -26.14 -18.83 3.46
CA GLU A 136 -26.72 -19.86 2.60
C GLU A 136 -25.69 -20.45 1.62
N ARG A 137 -24.62 -19.70 1.34
CA ARG A 137 -23.61 -20.01 0.33
C ARG A 137 -24.24 -20.35 -1.02
N ASP A 138 -25.25 -19.56 -1.42
CA ASP A 138 -25.94 -19.76 -2.68
C ASP A 138 -25.13 -19.14 -3.83
N LEU A 139 -24.28 -19.97 -4.43
CA LEU A 139 -23.48 -19.58 -5.61
C LEU A 139 -24.35 -19.24 -6.83
N THR A 140 -25.56 -19.80 -6.93
CA THR A 140 -26.46 -19.53 -8.07
C THR A 140 -27.03 -18.12 -7.95
N VAL A 141 -27.46 -17.74 -6.75
CA VAL A 141 -27.93 -16.37 -6.46
C VAL A 141 -26.79 -15.37 -6.62
N TYR A 142 -25.59 -15.70 -6.10
CA TYR A 142 -24.41 -14.85 -6.28
C TYR A 142 -24.09 -14.64 -7.76
N GLU A 143 -24.07 -15.69 -8.57
CA GLU A 143 -23.78 -15.61 -10.00
C GLU A 143 -24.80 -14.74 -10.75
N GLY A 144 -26.09 -14.89 -10.45
CA GLY A 144 -27.13 -14.03 -11.02
C GLY A 144 -26.94 -12.55 -10.66
N LEU A 145 -26.68 -12.24 -9.37
CA LEU A 145 -26.43 -10.87 -8.92
C LEU A 145 -25.16 -10.29 -9.56
N TYR A 146 -24.12 -11.12 -9.70
CA TYR A 146 -22.86 -10.72 -10.31
C TYR A 146 -23.03 -10.41 -11.79
N GLU A 147 -23.73 -11.25 -12.55
CA GLU A 147 -24.03 -11.01 -13.97
C GLU A 147 -24.88 -9.74 -14.18
N GLU A 148 -25.93 -9.54 -13.36
CA GLU A 148 -26.74 -8.31 -13.40
C GLU A 148 -25.90 -7.06 -13.13
N ALA A 149 -25.01 -7.11 -12.14
CA ALA A 149 -24.12 -6.01 -11.79
C ALA A 149 -23.09 -5.73 -12.89
N GLN A 150 -22.51 -6.77 -13.49
CA GLN A 150 -21.54 -6.63 -14.59
C GLN A 150 -22.15 -6.01 -15.84
N GLN A 151 -23.42 -6.33 -16.13
CA GLN A 151 -24.15 -5.81 -17.28
C GLN A 151 -24.82 -4.45 -17.01
N GLU A 152 -24.67 -3.89 -15.81
CA GLU A 152 -25.30 -2.64 -15.37
C GLU A 152 -26.84 -2.67 -15.49
N VAL A 153 -27.45 -3.85 -15.30
CA VAL A 153 -28.91 -4.07 -15.39
C VAL A 153 -29.55 -4.36 -14.03
N LEU A 154 -28.91 -3.90 -12.96
CA LEU A 154 -29.39 -4.08 -11.57
C LEU A 154 -30.84 -3.60 -11.45
N SER A 155 -31.72 -4.50 -11.01
CA SER A 155 -33.12 -4.15 -10.78
C SER A 155 -33.25 -3.17 -9.60
N PRO A 156 -34.30 -2.31 -9.54
CA PRO A 156 -34.52 -1.40 -8.42
C PRO A 156 -34.66 -2.10 -7.05
N ASN A 157 -34.99 -3.39 -7.04
CA ASN A 157 -35.12 -4.20 -5.83
C ASN A 157 -33.86 -5.03 -5.52
N SER A 158 -32.84 -4.98 -6.37
CA SER A 158 -31.60 -5.74 -6.18
C SER A 158 -31.01 -5.45 -4.79
N PRO A 159 -30.46 -6.46 -4.10
CA PRO A 159 -29.68 -6.23 -2.90
C PRO A 159 -28.31 -5.59 -3.22
N VAL A 160 -27.85 -5.65 -4.47
CA VAL A 160 -26.60 -5.04 -4.93
C VAL A 160 -26.87 -3.63 -5.48
N VAL A 161 -26.05 -2.66 -5.06
CA VAL A 161 -26.14 -1.25 -5.48
C VAL A 161 -25.04 -0.87 -6.46
N ALA A 162 -23.90 -1.54 -6.40
CA ALA A 162 -22.76 -1.28 -7.27
C ALA A 162 -21.82 -2.51 -7.29
N ILE A 163 -20.86 -2.47 -8.21
CA ILE A 163 -19.78 -3.42 -8.32
C ILE A 163 -18.48 -2.64 -8.51
N GLN A 164 -17.40 -3.07 -7.85
CA GLN A 164 -16.04 -2.55 -8.07
C GLN A 164 -15.80 -2.43 -9.57
N PRO A 165 -15.19 -1.36 -10.12
CA PRO A 165 -14.96 -1.20 -11.55
C PRO A 165 -14.22 -2.37 -12.21
N SER A 166 -14.42 -2.56 -13.51
CA SER A 166 -13.74 -3.62 -14.29
C SER A 166 -12.25 -3.36 -14.44
N GLY A 167 -11.85 -2.09 -14.38
CA GLY A 167 -10.46 -1.69 -14.40
C GLY A 167 -9.80 -1.65 -13.03
N PHE A 168 -8.50 -1.94 -12.99
CA PHE A 168 -7.70 -1.66 -11.80
C PHE A 168 -7.57 -0.16 -11.58
N ILE A 169 -8.09 0.32 -10.44
CA ILE A 169 -7.97 1.70 -10.01
C ILE A 169 -6.84 1.77 -9.00
N ASP A 170 -5.74 2.39 -9.43
CA ASP A 170 -4.61 2.65 -8.56
C ASP A 170 -4.95 3.86 -7.67
N ILE A 171 -5.04 3.62 -6.36
CA ILE A 171 -5.37 4.66 -5.38
C ILE A 171 -4.37 5.82 -5.39
N GLN A 172 -3.15 5.63 -5.91
CA GLN A 172 -2.18 6.71 -6.05
C GLN A 172 -2.43 7.59 -7.27
N ASP A 173 -2.88 7.00 -8.38
CA ASP A 173 -3.15 7.74 -9.63
C ASP A 173 -4.49 8.49 -9.56
N ASP A 174 -5.53 7.80 -9.08
CA ASP A 174 -6.91 8.27 -9.04
C ASP A 174 -7.41 8.27 -7.60
N PHE A 175 -6.84 9.13 -6.74
CA PHE A 175 -7.08 9.06 -5.30
C PHE A 175 -8.55 9.05 -4.91
N TYR A 176 -8.91 8.01 -4.17
CA TYR A 176 -10.23 7.75 -3.61
C TYR A 176 -10.06 7.14 -2.24
N LEU A 177 -11.09 7.28 -1.40
CA LEU A 177 -11.16 6.56 -0.14
C LEU A 177 -12.34 5.61 -0.15
N VAL A 178 -12.15 4.48 0.53
CA VAL A 178 -13.23 3.57 0.90
C VAL A 178 -13.24 3.39 2.42
N PRO A 179 -13.58 4.42 3.22
CA PRO A 179 -13.52 4.34 4.67
C PRO A 179 -14.38 3.21 5.19
N ILE A 180 -13.81 2.39 6.07
CA ILE A 180 -14.56 1.34 6.77
C ILE A 180 -15.26 2.01 7.94
N ARG A 181 -16.57 1.79 8.08
CA ARG A 181 -17.39 2.37 9.16
C ARG A 181 -17.66 1.36 10.25
N GLN A 182 -18.13 0.19 9.85
CA GLN A 182 -18.53 -0.90 10.73
C GLN A 182 -18.11 -2.24 10.13
N HIS A 183 -18.10 -3.27 10.96
CA HIS A 183 -17.88 -4.63 10.50
C HIS A 183 -18.73 -5.63 11.27
N GLU A 184 -18.93 -6.80 10.65
CA GLU A 184 -19.44 -8.01 11.29
C GLU A 184 -18.50 -9.16 10.92
N ASP A 185 -17.90 -9.81 11.92
CA ASP A 185 -17.12 -11.02 11.70
C ASP A 185 -18.06 -12.19 11.33
N ILE A 186 -17.68 -12.93 10.29
CA ILE A 186 -18.42 -14.10 9.80
C ILE A 186 -17.43 -15.19 9.37
N TYR A 187 -17.95 -16.39 9.12
CA TYR A 187 -17.20 -17.45 8.46
C TYR A 187 -17.74 -17.65 7.06
N LEU A 188 -16.84 -17.65 6.08
CA LEU A 188 -17.11 -18.11 4.73
C LEU A 188 -16.41 -19.46 4.56
N GLU A 189 -17.19 -20.54 4.62
CA GLU A 189 -16.68 -21.90 4.79
C GLU A 189 -15.84 -22.07 6.08
N SER A 190 -14.55 -22.41 5.94
CA SER A 190 -13.58 -22.50 7.04
C SER A 190 -12.77 -21.21 7.23
N GLU A 191 -12.92 -20.23 6.35
CA GLU A 191 -12.14 -19.00 6.39
C GLU A 191 -12.86 -17.92 7.20
N GLN A 192 -12.11 -17.22 8.05
CA GLN A 192 -12.61 -16.01 8.69
C GLN A 192 -12.74 -14.89 7.66
N ALA A 193 -13.92 -14.29 7.61
CA ALA A 193 -14.27 -13.19 6.72
C ALA A 193 -15.00 -12.09 7.48
N ARG A 194 -15.16 -10.93 6.85
CA ARG A 194 -15.83 -9.77 7.42
C ARG A 194 -16.79 -9.17 6.42
N LEU A 195 -17.97 -8.84 6.91
CA LEU A 195 -18.86 -7.92 6.24
C LEU A 195 -18.41 -6.51 6.63
N LEU A 196 -18.03 -5.68 5.66
CA LEU A 196 -17.56 -4.32 5.91
C LEU A 196 -18.62 -3.33 5.42
N GLN A 197 -19.07 -2.45 6.30
CA GLN A 197 -19.82 -1.27 5.89
C GLN A 197 -18.83 -0.20 5.45
N VAL A 198 -18.98 0.26 4.22
CA VAL A 198 -18.07 1.22 3.59
C VAL A 198 -18.84 2.37 2.96
N SER A 199 -18.12 3.48 2.78
CA SER A 199 -18.51 4.57 1.90
C SER A 199 -17.40 4.71 0.85
N SER A 200 -17.70 5.02 -0.40
CA SER A 200 -16.71 5.28 -1.42
C SER A 200 -16.88 6.69 -1.97
N VAL A 201 -15.79 7.47 -1.89
CA VAL A 201 -15.77 8.87 -2.29
C VAL A 201 -14.48 9.15 -3.06
N PRO A 202 -14.56 9.53 -4.35
CA PRO A 202 -13.39 9.99 -5.11
C PRO A 202 -12.99 11.42 -4.68
N LEU A 203 -11.70 11.75 -4.75
CA LEU A 203 -11.21 13.10 -4.41
C LEU A 203 -11.70 14.17 -5.39
N VAL A 204 -11.54 13.88 -6.69
CA VAL A 204 -12.05 14.68 -7.81
C VAL A 204 -12.35 13.70 -8.94
N SER A 205 -13.46 13.87 -9.66
CA SER A 205 -13.66 13.23 -10.98
C SER A 205 -12.66 13.84 -11.97
N LYS A 206 -11.37 13.48 -11.90
CA LYS A 206 -10.40 13.90 -12.91
C LYS A 206 -10.90 13.38 -14.26
N PRO A 207 -10.98 14.24 -15.30
CA PRO A 207 -11.26 13.75 -16.65
C PRO A 207 -10.17 12.73 -17.01
N ALA A 208 -10.59 11.60 -17.59
CA ALA A 208 -9.71 10.52 -17.99
C ALA A 208 -8.47 11.09 -18.69
N VAL A 209 -7.29 10.76 -18.17
CA VAL A 209 -6.02 11.15 -18.76
C VAL A 209 -6.04 10.70 -20.22
N THR A 210 -5.73 11.63 -21.13
CA THR A 210 -5.53 11.33 -22.56
C THR A 210 -4.63 10.11 -22.69
N THR A 211 -5.07 9.14 -23.49
CA THR A 211 -4.38 7.90 -23.82
C THR A 211 -2.90 8.15 -24.15
N ARG A 212 -2.01 7.99 -23.16
CA ARG A 212 -0.56 7.92 -23.38
C ARG A 212 -0.25 6.59 -24.04
N THR A 213 0.67 6.56 -25.00
CA THR A 213 1.16 5.29 -25.58
C THR A 213 1.75 4.42 -24.49
N TYR A 214 1.43 3.12 -24.47
CA TYR A 214 2.00 2.18 -23.50
C TYR A 214 3.51 2.12 -23.65
N SER A 215 4.23 2.50 -22.60
CA SER A 215 5.69 2.54 -22.57
C SER A 215 6.27 1.70 -21.42
N ALA A 216 7.53 1.29 -21.57
CA ALA A 216 8.25 0.50 -20.58
C ALA A 216 9.60 1.10 -20.19
N GLY A 217 9.84 1.22 -18.88
CA GLY A 217 11.15 1.53 -18.32
C GLY A 217 11.83 0.25 -17.81
N LEU A 218 13.09 0.06 -18.18
CA LEU A 218 13.93 -1.06 -17.72
C LEU A 218 15.23 -0.53 -17.11
N ALA A 219 15.38 -0.60 -15.79
CA ALA A 219 16.64 -0.25 -15.12
C ALA A 219 17.46 -1.51 -14.82
N PHE A 220 18.69 -1.57 -15.36
CA PHE A 220 19.66 -2.58 -14.96
C PHE A 220 20.35 -2.14 -13.68
N VAL A 221 20.30 -3.00 -12.66
CA VAL A 221 21.06 -2.86 -11.42
C VAL A 221 22.16 -3.89 -11.45
N ILE A 222 23.38 -3.46 -11.74
CA ILE A 222 24.49 -4.37 -12.05
C ILE A 222 25.55 -4.31 -10.96
N ASP A 223 25.86 -5.47 -10.41
CA ASP A 223 27.05 -5.69 -9.61
C ASP A 223 28.30 -5.36 -10.45
N SER A 224 29.15 -4.49 -9.91
CA SER A 224 30.37 -4.04 -10.56
C SER A 224 31.62 -4.36 -9.75
N THR A 225 31.60 -5.44 -8.97
CA THR A 225 32.78 -5.97 -8.29
C THR A 225 33.65 -6.81 -9.23
N LEU A 226 34.76 -7.33 -8.70
CA LEU A 226 35.88 -7.86 -9.48
C LEU A 226 35.49 -9.00 -10.44
N SER A 227 34.53 -9.85 -10.05
CA SER A 227 34.05 -11.01 -10.84
C SER A 227 33.19 -10.60 -12.05
N MET A 228 32.71 -9.37 -12.10
CA MET A 228 31.54 -9.03 -12.92
C MET A 228 31.83 -8.57 -14.35
N ASP A 229 33.09 -8.33 -14.72
CA ASP A 229 33.44 -7.75 -16.03
C ASP A 229 32.84 -8.52 -17.22
N PRO A 230 32.89 -9.87 -17.29
CA PRO A 230 32.30 -10.62 -18.40
C PRO A 230 30.78 -10.39 -18.55
N TYR A 231 30.06 -10.27 -17.44
CA TYR A 231 28.61 -10.07 -17.44
C TYR A 231 28.23 -8.63 -17.76
N ILE A 232 29.04 -7.65 -17.33
CA ILE A 232 28.90 -6.25 -17.75
C ILE A 232 29.01 -6.14 -19.27
N GLN A 233 30.02 -6.79 -19.87
CA GLN A 233 30.16 -6.82 -21.33
C GLN A 233 28.97 -7.50 -22.02
N ARG A 234 28.55 -8.66 -21.53
CA ARG A 234 27.40 -9.38 -22.11
C ARG A 234 26.08 -8.61 -21.98
N THR A 235 25.92 -7.82 -20.92
CA THR A 235 24.76 -6.93 -20.74
C THR A 235 24.76 -5.80 -21.76
N ARG A 236 25.92 -5.18 -22.05
CA ARG A 236 26.04 -4.18 -23.12
C ARG A 236 25.62 -4.74 -24.47
N GLU A 237 26.08 -5.95 -24.79
CA GLU A 237 25.74 -6.63 -26.03
C GLU A 237 24.23 -6.91 -26.13
N ALA A 238 23.62 -7.36 -25.03
CA ALA A 238 22.17 -7.57 -24.96
C ALA A 238 21.41 -6.27 -25.23
N VAL A 239 21.75 -5.19 -24.52
CA VAL A 239 21.07 -3.90 -24.66
C VAL A 239 21.18 -3.35 -26.08
N LYS A 240 22.36 -3.45 -26.69
CA LYS A 240 22.54 -3.06 -28.09
C LYS A 240 21.60 -3.83 -29.02
N LYS A 241 21.50 -5.15 -28.86
CA LYS A 241 20.61 -6.01 -29.66
C LYS A 241 19.12 -5.64 -29.47
N ILE A 242 18.74 -5.23 -28.26
CA ILE A 242 17.36 -4.79 -28.00
C ILE A 242 17.06 -3.48 -28.74
N TYR A 243 17.96 -2.50 -28.68
CA TYR A 243 17.80 -1.25 -29.44
C TYR A 243 17.70 -1.50 -30.94
N ASP A 244 18.52 -2.40 -31.49
CA ASP A 244 18.44 -2.79 -32.91
C ASP A 244 17.04 -3.36 -33.24
N THR A 245 16.51 -4.25 -32.38
CA THR A 245 15.18 -4.85 -32.54
C THR A 245 14.05 -3.82 -32.42
N LEU A 246 14.14 -2.87 -31.48
CA LEU A 246 13.18 -1.79 -31.30
C LEU A 246 13.19 -0.83 -32.50
N GLY A 247 14.38 -0.53 -33.04
CA GLY A 247 14.56 0.27 -34.24
C GLY A 247 13.93 -0.37 -35.47
N GLU A 248 14.11 -1.68 -35.66
CA GLU A 248 13.47 -2.43 -36.75
C GLU A 248 11.93 -2.43 -36.65
N ALA A 249 11.38 -2.31 -35.43
CA ALA A 249 9.95 -2.33 -35.15
C ALA A 249 9.29 -0.93 -35.09
N ASP A 250 10.06 0.16 -35.26
CA ASP A 250 9.60 1.55 -35.09
C ASP A 250 9.04 1.85 -33.67
N LEU A 251 9.67 1.24 -32.65
CA LEU A 251 9.30 1.36 -31.22
C LEU A 251 10.37 2.10 -30.41
N LEU A 252 11.27 2.84 -31.07
CA LEU A 252 12.30 3.61 -30.38
C LEU A 252 11.64 4.74 -29.58
N GLY A 253 11.95 4.81 -28.28
CA GLY A 253 11.35 5.75 -27.34
C GLY A 253 10.18 5.17 -26.54
N ASP A 254 9.57 4.06 -26.97
CA ASP A 254 8.54 3.35 -26.20
C ASP A 254 9.15 2.45 -25.10
N VAL A 255 10.44 2.13 -25.23
CA VAL A 255 11.23 1.44 -24.22
C VAL A 255 12.48 2.25 -23.88
N SER A 256 12.70 2.48 -22.60
CA SER A 256 13.85 3.21 -22.07
C SER A 256 14.71 2.35 -21.16
N PHE A 257 16.03 2.56 -21.19
CA PHE A 257 16.98 1.75 -20.42
C PHE A 257 17.79 2.56 -19.40
N GLY A 258 17.63 2.24 -18.12
CA GLY A 258 18.45 2.77 -17.03
C GLY A 258 19.62 1.85 -16.69
N LEU A 259 20.64 2.40 -16.05
CA LEU A 259 21.78 1.66 -15.53
C LEU A 259 22.25 2.25 -14.20
N VAL A 260 22.10 1.45 -13.15
CA VAL A 260 22.65 1.66 -11.83
C VAL A 260 23.69 0.57 -11.59
N ALA A 261 24.88 0.94 -11.13
CA ALA A 261 25.87 -0.03 -10.69
C ALA A 261 26.07 0.07 -9.19
N PHE A 262 26.27 -1.08 -8.55
CA PHE A 262 26.63 -1.14 -7.14
C PHE A 262 27.91 -1.94 -6.93
N ARG A 263 28.47 -1.80 -5.74
CA ARG A 263 29.60 -2.57 -5.20
C ARG A 263 29.29 -2.85 -3.74
N ASP A 264 30.29 -2.72 -2.88
CA ASP A 264 30.16 -3.03 -1.47
C ASP A 264 30.66 -1.86 -0.60
N ASN A 265 30.49 -2.01 0.71
CA ASN A 265 30.73 -1.01 1.72
C ASN A 265 32.15 -0.41 1.66
N LEU A 266 32.22 0.92 1.53
CA LEU A 266 33.48 1.65 1.39
C LEU A 266 34.29 1.76 2.70
N SER A 267 33.68 1.52 3.86
CA SER A 267 34.40 1.61 5.13
C SER A 267 35.39 0.47 5.31
N THR A 268 35.06 -0.72 4.79
CA THR A 268 35.88 -1.93 4.87
C THR A 268 36.75 -2.13 3.63
N ALA A 269 36.30 -1.64 2.47
CA ALA A 269 37.08 -1.64 1.23
C ALA A 269 37.07 -0.27 0.50
N PRO A 270 37.81 0.74 0.99
CA PRO A 270 37.80 2.10 0.41
C PRO A 270 38.20 2.18 -1.07
N GLY A 271 38.98 1.21 -1.56
CA GLY A 271 39.39 1.15 -2.98
C GLY A 271 38.27 0.80 -3.96
N LEU A 272 37.07 0.44 -3.48
CA LEU A 272 35.88 0.19 -4.31
C LEU A 272 35.33 1.47 -4.96
N ARG A 273 35.79 2.66 -4.56
CA ARG A 273 35.45 4.00 -5.13
C ARG A 273 34.01 4.47 -4.91
N TYR A 274 33.00 3.63 -5.11
CA TYR A 274 31.59 3.95 -4.89
C TYR A 274 30.85 2.72 -4.35
N LEU A 275 29.81 2.96 -3.55
CA LEU A 275 28.84 1.95 -3.16
C LEU A 275 27.80 1.78 -4.26
N VAL A 276 27.15 2.88 -4.64
CA VAL A 276 26.16 2.93 -5.72
C VAL A 276 26.46 4.10 -6.65
N ARG A 277 26.17 3.92 -7.95
CA ARG A 277 26.27 4.97 -8.94
C ARG A 277 25.28 4.76 -10.08
N THR A 278 24.46 5.76 -10.34
CA THR A 278 23.63 5.85 -11.55
C THR A 278 24.49 6.32 -12.74
N PHE A 279 24.62 5.48 -13.76
CA PHE A 279 25.37 5.77 -14.99
C PHE A 279 24.48 6.30 -16.10
N VAL A 280 23.24 5.80 -16.17
CA VAL A 280 22.22 6.17 -17.16
C VAL A 280 20.87 6.19 -16.47
N ASP A 281 20.15 7.31 -16.55
CA ASP A 281 18.73 7.37 -16.17
C ASP A 281 17.83 6.99 -17.37
N LEU A 282 16.53 6.81 -17.13
CA LEU A 282 15.61 6.37 -18.19
C LEU A 282 15.43 7.41 -19.30
N GLU A 283 15.55 8.70 -19.03
CA GLU A 283 15.46 9.74 -20.05
C GLU A 283 16.67 9.67 -21.01
N GLN A 284 17.88 9.60 -20.45
CA GLN A 284 19.12 9.41 -21.18
C GLN A 284 19.16 8.08 -21.94
N GLY A 285 18.46 7.09 -21.40
CA GLY A 285 18.29 5.74 -21.92
C GLY A 285 17.22 5.57 -22.99
N ARG A 286 16.60 6.65 -23.49
CA ARG A 286 15.70 6.60 -24.64
C ARG A 286 16.43 6.35 -25.95
N ASP A 287 17.69 6.82 -26.02
CA ASP A 287 18.52 6.77 -27.22
C ASP A 287 19.69 5.80 -27.04
N ALA A 288 19.86 4.91 -28.02
CA ALA A 288 20.90 3.89 -28.01
C ALA A 288 22.31 4.48 -27.96
N ALA A 289 22.57 5.57 -28.69
CA ALA A 289 23.89 6.18 -28.73
C ALA A 289 24.25 6.84 -27.38
N SER A 290 23.29 7.55 -26.79
CA SER A 290 23.39 8.12 -25.44
C SER A 290 23.67 7.04 -24.40
N PHE A 291 22.85 5.99 -24.36
CA PHE A 291 23.03 4.86 -23.44
C PHE A 291 24.40 4.21 -23.60
N LEU A 292 24.77 3.84 -24.85
CA LEU A 292 26.02 3.14 -25.13
C LEU A 292 27.25 3.99 -24.80
N SER A 293 27.20 5.31 -25.02
CA SER A 293 28.31 6.21 -24.67
C SER A 293 28.60 6.24 -23.17
N ARG A 294 27.57 6.10 -22.33
CA ARG A 294 27.66 6.18 -20.87
C ARG A 294 27.97 4.83 -20.24
N VAL A 295 27.32 3.75 -20.68
CA VAL A 295 27.58 2.40 -20.18
C VAL A 295 29.02 1.95 -20.44
N ASN A 296 29.66 2.44 -21.51
CA ASN A 296 31.07 2.14 -21.81
C ASN A 296 32.05 2.61 -20.73
N SER A 297 31.62 3.53 -19.85
CA SER A 297 32.43 3.98 -18.71
C SER A 297 32.33 3.07 -17.48
N LEU A 298 31.35 2.16 -17.43
CA LEU A 298 31.22 1.18 -16.35
C LEU A 298 32.35 0.14 -16.47
N GLN A 299 32.99 -0.19 -15.36
CA GLN A 299 34.00 -1.26 -15.32
C GLN A 299 33.87 -1.98 -13.99
N ALA A 300 34.19 -3.28 -13.99
CA ALA A 300 34.38 -4.02 -12.76
C ALA A 300 35.41 -3.33 -11.85
N SER A 301 35.32 -3.60 -10.55
CA SER A 301 36.31 -3.14 -9.59
C SER A 301 37.65 -3.83 -9.83
N ASP A 302 38.75 -3.10 -9.69
CA ASP A 302 40.11 -3.67 -9.75
C ASP A 302 40.52 -4.38 -8.45
N ILE A 303 39.70 -4.26 -7.40
CA ILE A 303 39.91 -4.87 -6.09
C ILE A 303 38.69 -5.67 -5.63
N SER A 304 38.92 -6.66 -4.80
CA SER A 304 37.88 -7.43 -4.11
C SER A 304 37.22 -6.63 -2.97
N SER A 305 35.94 -6.90 -2.74
CA SER A 305 35.23 -6.59 -1.50
C SER A 305 35.78 -7.39 -0.31
N GLN A 306 35.24 -7.14 0.89
CA GLN A 306 35.63 -7.87 2.10
C GLN A 306 35.25 -9.36 2.02
N ASP A 307 34.07 -9.66 1.50
CA ASP A 307 33.51 -10.99 1.35
C ASP A 307 32.59 -11.09 0.13
N PHE A 308 32.02 -12.27 -0.11
CA PHE A 308 31.09 -12.56 -1.22
C PHE A 308 29.63 -12.22 -0.86
N VAL A 309 29.43 -11.27 0.05
CA VAL A 309 28.15 -10.64 0.35
C VAL A 309 28.33 -9.16 0.03
N GLU A 310 27.50 -8.63 -0.85
CA GLU A 310 27.65 -7.29 -1.38
C GLU A 310 26.36 -6.49 -1.21
N ASP A 311 26.43 -5.18 -1.43
CA ASP A 311 25.31 -4.28 -1.14
C ASP A 311 24.35 -4.12 -2.33
N ALA A 312 23.88 -5.26 -2.84
CA ALA A 312 22.92 -5.31 -3.95
C ALA A 312 21.63 -4.54 -3.64
N TYR A 313 21.21 -4.56 -2.37
CA TYR A 313 20.05 -3.84 -1.89
C TYR A 313 20.20 -2.32 -2.00
N ALA A 314 21.39 -1.76 -1.78
CA ALA A 314 21.64 -0.34 -2.05
C ALA A 314 21.49 0.02 -3.53
N GLY A 315 21.96 -0.85 -4.43
CA GLY A 315 21.76 -0.68 -5.87
C GLY A 315 20.29 -0.71 -6.29
N VAL A 316 19.52 -1.64 -5.72
CA VAL A 316 18.07 -1.76 -5.99
C VAL A 316 17.32 -0.56 -5.42
N LYS A 317 17.65 -0.13 -4.19
CA LYS A 317 17.07 1.08 -3.57
C LYS A 317 17.31 2.30 -4.45
N GLU A 318 18.54 2.56 -4.87
CA GLU A 318 18.84 3.67 -5.78
C GLU A 318 18.00 3.61 -7.07
N ALA A 319 17.82 2.43 -7.67
CA ALA A 319 16.98 2.29 -8.86
C ALA A 319 15.49 2.55 -8.59
N ILE A 320 14.98 2.25 -7.39
CA ILE A 320 13.60 2.58 -7.01
C ILE A 320 13.45 4.09 -6.75
N GLU A 321 14.47 4.71 -6.16
CA GLU A 321 14.36 6.06 -5.59
C GLU A 321 14.81 7.17 -6.53
N ALA A 322 15.95 6.99 -7.21
CA ALA A 322 16.59 8.04 -8.00
C ALA A 322 16.17 8.05 -9.47
N VAL A 323 15.67 6.92 -9.98
CA VAL A 323 15.19 6.80 -11.35
C VAL A 323 13.77 7.37 -11.45
N ASP A 324 13.53 8.26 -12.43
CA ASP A 324 12.18 8.76 -12.71
C ASP A 324 11.37 7.74 -13.52
N TRP A 325 10.39 7.12 -12.86
CA TRP A 325 9.49 6.12 -13.43
C TRP A 325 8.15 6.70 -13.91
N SER A 326 7.92 8.00 -13.75
CA SER A 326 6.59 8.63 -13.88
C SER A 326 6.01 8.54 -15.30
N GLU A 327 6.87 8.53 -16.33
CA GLU A 327 6.47 8.45 -17.73
C GLU A 327 6.21 7.02 -18.22
N TYR A 328 6.42 5.98 -17.38
CA TYR A 328 6.37 4.58 -17.81
C TYR A 328 5.24 3.79 -17.15
N GLU A 329 4.46 3.08 -17.95
CA GLU A 329 3.37 2.21 -17.52
C GLU A 329 3.85 0.85 -17.03
N ALA A 330 4.88 0.31 -17.68
CA ALA A 330 5.54 -0.92 -17.27
C ALA A 330 6.94 -0.59 -16.71
N ARG A 331 7.18 -0.97 -15.46
CA ARG A 331 8.38 -0.57 -14.72
C ARG A 331 9.12 -1.80 -14.23
N TYR A 332 10.37 -1.95 -14.66
CA TYR A 332 11.15 -3.16 -14.43
C TYR A 332 12.54 -2.82 -13.91
N ILE A 333 12.95 -3.48 -12.83
CA ILE A 333 14.34 -3.54 -12.38
C ILE A 333 14.90 -4.93 -12.72
N VAL A 334 16.10 -5.00 -13.27
CA VAL A 334 16.83 -6.26 -13.49
C VAL A 334 18.12 -6.21 -12.69
N LEU A 335 18.13 -6.88 -11.54
CA LEU A 335 19.31 -7.07 -10.70
C LEU A 335 20.19 -8.19 -11.28
N ILE A 336 21.48 -7.93 -11.44
CA ILE A 336 22.48 -8.89 -11.94
C ILE A 336 23.64 -8.92 -10.95
N THR A 337 23.91 -10.08 -10.34
CA THR A 337 24.97 -10.25 -9.33
C THR A 337 25.38 -11.71 -9.17
N ASP A 338 26.63 -11.96 -8.80
CA ASP A 338 27.11 -13.29 -8.41
C ASP A 338 27.28 -13.50 -6.90
N ALA A 339 26.96 -12.48 -6.11
CA ALA A 339 27.08 -12.44 -4.65
C ALA A 339 25.73 -12.48 -3.93
N GLY A 340 25.74 -12.79 -2.63
CA GLY A 340 24.58 -12.57 -1.75
C GLY A 340 24.40 -11.10 -1.40
N ALA A 341 23.24 -10.72 -0.88
CA ALA A 341 22.95 -9.34 -0.51
C ALA A 341 23.20 -9.08 0.98
N ARG A 342 23.67 -7.88 1.33
CA ARG A 342 23.70 -7.39 2.71
C ARG A 342 22.28 -7.11 3.20
N GLY A 343 21.82 -7.88 4.19
CA GLY A 343 20.48 -7.76 4.78
C GLY A 343 20.37 -6.59 5.77
N ALA A 344 19.19 -6.44 6.35
CA ALA A 344 18.90 -5.42 7.37
C ALA A 344 19.81 -5.55 8.61
N ASP A 345 20.15 -6.78 8.99
CA ASP A 345 20.95 -7.11 10.17
C ASP A 345 22.47 -7.07 9.92
N ASP A 346 22.91 -6.77 8.70
CA ASP A 346 24.32 -6.67 8.35
C ASP A 346 24.86 -5.26 8.68
N PRO A 347 25.86 -5.10 9.58
CA PRO A 347 26.45 -3.80 9.91
C PRO A 347 27.09 -3.06 8.73
N LEU A 348 27.35 -3.76 7.62
CA LEU A 348 27.89 -3.20 6.40
C LEU A 348 26.81 -2.84 5.38
N SER A 349 25.54 -3.11 5.67
CA SER A 349 24.40 -2.73 4.82
C SER A 349 24.30 -1.21 4.70
N GLY A 350 24.26 -0.70 3.47
CA GLY A 350 24.02 0.70 3.17
C GLY A 350 22.54 1.09 3.20
N THR A 351 21.63 0.11 3.31
CA THR A 351 20.18 0.35 3.32
C THR A 351 19.52 0.14 4.67
N GLY A 352 19.99 -0.84 5.46
CA GLY A 352 19.27 -1.34 6.64
C GLY A 352 17.97 -2.08 6.32
N MET A 353 17.66 -2.31 5.04
CA MET A 353 16.37 -2.86 4.61
C MET A 353 16.43 -4.36 4.32
N SER A 354 15.30 -5.02 4.57
CA SER A 354 15.04 -6.41 4.20
C SER A 354 14.65 -6.52 2.72
N PRO A 355 14.76 -7.72 2.09
CA PRO A 355 14.22 -7.93 0.75
C PRO A 355 12.72 -7.65 0.68
N GLU A 356 11.96 -7.93 1.74
CA GLU A 356 10.54 -7.65 1.82
C GLU A 356 10.25 -6.15 1.83
N GLY A 357 10.99 -5.37 2.62
CA GLY A 357 10.87 -3.91 2.72
C GLY A 357 11.15 -3.23 1.37
N LEU A 358 12.24 -3.61 0.70
CA LEU A 358 12.57 -3.11 -0.64
C LEU A 358 11.55 -3.51 -1.70
N ARG A 359 11.09 -4.77 -1.67
CA ARG A 359 10.02 -5.24 -2.55
C ARG A 359 8.75 -4.42 -2.37
N LYS A 360 8.33 -4.14 -1.12
CA LYS A 360 7.14 -3.32 -0.84
C LYS A 360 7.30 -1.91 -1.40
N LEU A 361 8.47 -1.28 -1.20
CA LEU A 361 8.76 0.05 -1.76
C LEU A 361 8.69 0.04 -3.30
N ALA A 362 9.25 -0.97 -3.96
CA ALA A 362 9.15 -1.13 -5.40
C ALA A 362 7.69 -1.32 -5.86
N GLN A 363 6.92 -2.16 -5.17
CA GLN A 363 5.51 -2.42 -5.48
C GLN A 363 4.63 -1.17 -5.33
N GLN A 364 4.93 -0.28 -4.38
CA GLN A 364 4.26 1.01 -4.26
C GLN A 364 4.47 1.89 -5.48
N LYS A 365 5.63 1.78 -6.15
CA LYS A 365 5.88 2.45 -7.43
C LYS A 365 5.50 1.58 -8.64
N GLY A 366 4.81 0.45 -8.43
CA GLY A 366 4.43 -0.47 -9.50
C GLY A 366 5.61 -1.11 -10.24
N ILE A 367 6.78 -1.19 -9.60
CA ILE A 367 8.02 -1.73 -10.17
C ILE A 367 8.10 -3.23 -9.90
N ALA A 368 8.35 -4.02 -10.94
CA ALA A 368 8.68 -5.44 -10.80
C ALA A 368 10.20 -5.65 -10.80
N ILE A 369 10.71 -6.42 -9.82
CA ILE A 369 12.14 -6.71 -9.67
C ILE A 369 12.42 -8.12 -10.19
N PHE A 370 13.25 -8.21 -11.21
CA PHE A 370 13.86 -9.45 -11.68
C PHE A 370 15.25 -9.60 -11.07
N VAL A 371 15.63 -10.84 -10.75
CA VAL A 371 16.98 -11.14 -10.28
C VAL A 371 17.60 -12.23 -11.13
N LEU A 372 18.70 -11.90 -11.80
CA LEU A 372 19.59 -12.82 -12.50
C LEU A 372 20.79 -13.10 -11.59
N HIS A 373 20.68 -14.12 -10.76
CA HIS A 373 21.69 -14.51 -9.79
C HIS A 373 22.68 -15.50 -10.43
N LEU A 374 23.93 -15.09 -10.55
CA LEU A 374 24.98 -15.84 -11.22
C LEU A 374 25.59 -16.85 -10.25
N LEU A 375 25.29 -18.14 -10.44
CA LEU A 375 25.74 -19.21 -9.53
C LEU A 375 27.21 -19.59 -9.80
N THR A 376 28.13 -18.63 -9.65
CA THR A 376 29.56 -18.82 -9.91
C THR A 376 30.17 -19.81 -8.89
N PRO A 377 31.20 -20.58 -9.28
CA PRO A 377 31.85 -21.50 -8.35
C PRO A 377 32.47 -20.82 -7.12
N ALA A 378 32.83 -19.53 -7.23
CA ALA A 378 33.44 -18.76 -6.16
C ALA A 378 32.48 -18.53 -4.98
N THR A 379 31.18 -18.39 -5.27
CA THR A 379 30.15 -18.05 -4.28
C THR A 379 29.29 -19.24 -3.86
N MET A 380 29.72 -20.46 -4.23
CA MET A 380 28.94 -21.70 -4.05
C MET A 380 28.47 -21.94 -2.62
N ALA A 381 29.25 -21.54 -1.61
CA ALA A 381 28.87 -21.68 -0.21
C ALA A 381 27.66 -20.80 0.20
N ASN A 382 27.41 -19.71 -0.54
CA ASN A 382 26.39 -18.72 -0.24
C ASN A 382 25.15 -18.83 -1.15
N HIS A 383 25.19 -19.68 -2.17
CA HIS A 383 24.14 -19.75 -3.21
C HIS A 383 22.74 -19.97 -2.65
N GLU A 384 22.58 -20.84 -1.67
CA GLU A 384 21.27 -21.16 -1.09
C GLU A 384 20.69 -19.95 -0.35
N THR A 385 21.46 -19.36 0.57
CA THR A 385 21.08 -18.15 1.32
C THR A 385 20.79 -16.96 0.38
N ALA A 386 21.66 -16.72 -0.61
CA ALA A 386 21.47 -15.66 -1.59
C ALA A 386 20.22 -15.90 -2.45
N ALA A 387 19.94 -17.16 -2.83
CA ALA A 387 18.74 -17.48 -3.57
C ALA A 387 17.46 -17.29 -2.75
N GLU A 388 17.49 -17.49 -1.44
CA GLU A 388 16.34 -17.17 -0.56
C GLU A 388 16.08 -15.66 -0.52
N GLN A 389 17.13 -14.88 -0.26
CA GLN A 389 17.10 -13.40 -0.27
C GLN A 389 16.51 -12.86 -1.58
N TYR A 390 17.06 -13.30 -2.71
CA TYR A 390 16.63 -12.81 -4.02
C TYR A 390 15.27 -13.33 -4.46
N ARG A 391 14.86 -14.53 -4.00
CA ARG A 391 13.49 -14.98 -4.26
C ARG A 391 12.47 -14.12 -3.53
N ALA A 392 12.76 -13.75 -2.28
CA ALA A 392 11.92 -12.85 -1.49
C ALA A 392 11.84 -11.46 -2.11
N LEU A 393 12.97 -10.88 -2.54
CA LEU A 393 13.02 -9.57 -3.22
C LEU A 393 12.23 -9.58 -4.53
N ALA A 394 12.38 -10.64 -5.33
CA ALA A 394 11.78 -10.76 -6.66
C ALA A 394 10.33 -11.26 -6.64
N ASP A 395 9.71 -11.45 -5.48
CA ASP A 395 8.33 -11.92 -5.40
C ASP A 395 7.35 -10.85 -5.91
N PHE A 396 6.42 -11.27 -6.76
CA PHE A 396 5.38 -10.37 -7.27
C PHE A 396 3.99 -10.99 -7.04
N PRO A 397 3.05 -10.27 -6.40
CA PRO A 397 1.73 -10.79 -6.05
C PRO A 397 1.00 -11.42 -7.24
N GLY A 398 0.53 -12.65 -7.07
CA GLY A 398 -0.19 -13.40 -8.11
C GLY A 398 0.69 -13.96 -9.25
N ILE A 399 1.98 -13.64 -9.29
CA ILE A 399 2.95 -14.15 -10.27
C ILE A 399 3.98 -15.09 -9.61
N GLY A 400 4.38 -14.75 -8.38
CA GLY A 400 5.47 -15.40 -7.64
C GLY A 400 6.84 -14.83 -8.01
N SER A 401 7.89 -15.43 -7.46
CA SER A 401 9.26 -14.95 -7.61
C SER A 401 9.78 -14.93 -9.06
N LEU A 402 10.30 -13.76 -9.47
CA LEU A 402 10.95 -13.46 -10.75
C LEU A 402 12.48 -13.67 -10.71
N TYR A 403 12.91 -14.63 -9.89
CA TYR A 403 14.29 -15.04 -9.71
C TYR A 403 14.72 -16.10 -10.73
N TYR A 404 15.92 -15.94 -11.29
CA TYR A 404 16.60 -16.94 -12.10
C TYR A 404 18.04 -17.12 -11.64
N GLY A 405 18.39 -18.36 -11.31
CA GLY A 405 19.75 -18.74 -10.94
C GLY A 405 20.48 -19.23 -12.19
N VAL A 406 21.42 -18.45 -12.72
CA VAL A 406 22.20 -18.83 -13.90
C VAL A 406 23.16 -19.96 -13.51
N PRO A 407 22.97 -21.18 -14.04
CA PRO A 407 23.79 -22.31 -13.65
C PRO A 407 25.27 -22.04 -13.94
N THR A 408 26.12 -22.33 -12.95
CA THR A 408 27.59 -22.19 -13.01
C THR A 408 28.11 -20.77 -13.29
N GLY A 409 27.25 -19.74 -13.29
CA GLY A 409 27.60 -18.41 -13.77
C GLY A 409 28.02 -18.41 -15.25
N ASP A 410 27.46 -19.30 -16.06
CA ASP A 410 27.84 -19.37 -17.47
C ASP A 410 27.37 -18.10 -18.23
N VAL A 411 28.32 -17.39 -18.84
CA VAL A 411 28.06 -16.09 -19.51
C VAL A 411 27.12 -16.24 -20.71
N GLU A 412 27.18 -17.36 -21.43
CA GLU A 412 26.29 -17.63 -22.56
C GLU A 412 24.87 -17.90 -22.07
N LYS A 413 24.71 -18.73 -21.04
CA LYS A 413 23.39 -18.97 -20.42
C LYS A 413 22.79 -17.70 -19.80
N PHE A 414 23.62 -16.90 -19.13
CA PHE A 414 23.21 -15.57 -18.67
C PHE A 414 22.70 -14.72 -19.83
N GLY A 415 23.45 -14.70 -20.93
CA GLY A 415 23.06 -14.02 -22.15
C GLY A 415 21.73 -14.49 -22.72
N VAL A 416 21.48 -15.80 -22.75
CA VAL A 416 20.20 -16.36 -23.20
C VAL A 416 19.04 -15.92 -22.29
N ALA A 417 19.24 -15.94 -20.98
CA ALA A 417 18.21 -15.51 -20.02
C ALA A 417 17.89 -14.01 -20.16
N LEU A 418 18.93 -13.17 -20.28
CA LEU A 418 18.80 -11.73 -20.45
C LEU A 418 18.12 -11.37 -21.79
N ASP A 419 18.57 -11.96 -22.90
CA ASP A 419 17.97 -11.78 -24.22
C ASP A 419 16.49 -12.19 -24.22
N THR A 420 16.16 -13.29 -23.52
CA THR A 420 14.78 -13.78 -23.38
C THR A 420 13.91 -12.77 -22.65
N LEU A 421 14.35 -12.30 -21.48
CA LEU A 421 13.61 -11.36 -20.65
C LEU A 421 13.36 -10.06 -21.41
N ALA A 422 14.40 -9.51 -22.01
CA ALA A 422 14.30 -8.29 -22.79
C ALA A 422 13.43 -8.42 -24.04
N GLY A 423 13.55 -9.54 -24.75
CA GLY A 423 12.72 -9.84 -25.92
C GLY A 423 11.23 -9.94 -25.56
N GLN A 424 10.91 -10.55 -24.41
CA GLN A 424 9.53 -10.61 -23.92
C GLN A 424 8.98 -9.24 -23.53
N ILE A 425 9.76 -8.41 -22.83
CA ILE A 425 9.34 -7.03 -22.48
C ILE A 425 9.09 -6.20 -23.75
N THR A 426 10.02 -6.26 -24.71
CA THR A 426 9.89 -5.59 -26.00
C THR A 426 8.64 -6.05 -26.75
N GLU A 427 8.35 -7.36 -26.72
CA GLU A 427 7.16 -7.90 -27.35
C GLU A 427 5.86 -7.40 -26.70
N GLN A 428 5.82 -7.26 -25.37
CA GLN A 428 4.64 -6.71 -24.71
C GLN A 428 4.36 -5.27 -25.14
N VAL A 429 5.41 -4.46 -25.30
CA VAL A 429 5.29 -3.07 -25.78
C VAL A 429 4.82 -3.04 -27.23
N ARG A 430 5.39 -3.89 -28.11
CA ARG A 430 4.93 -4.01 -29.50
C ARG A 430 3.46 -4.38 -29.59
N LEU A 431 3.03 -5.39 -28.83
CA LEU A 431 1.65 -5.86 -28.82
C LEU A 431 0.68 -4.80 -28.28
N ALA A 432 1.12 -3.97 -27.32
CA ALA A 432 0.34 -2.85 -26.81
C ALA A 432 0.24 -1.71 -27.84
N ALA A 433 1.34 -1.34 -28.50
CA ALA A 433 1.36 -0.30 -29.54
C ALA A 433 0.52 -0.66 -30.77
N THR A 434 0.41 -1.95 -31.10
CA THR A 434 -0.33 -2.45 -32.28
C THR A 434 -1.75 -2.93 -31.98
N ASP A 435 -2.21 -2.79 -30.73
CA ASP A 435 -3.50 -3.29 -30.21
C ASP A 435 -3.79 -4.76 -30.55
N GLN A 436 -2.74 -5.57 -30.70
CA GLN A 436 -2.84 -6.98 -31.04
C GLN A 436 -3.05 -7.83 -29.79
N ARG A 437 -3.92 -8.84 -29.86
CA ARG A 437 -4.11 -9.77 -28.75
C ARG A 437 -2.85 -10.60 -28.53
N PRO A 438 -2.36 -10.71 -27.28
CA PRO A 438 -1.20 -11.53 -26.99
C PRO A 438 -1.54 -13.01 -27.24
N VAL A 439 -0.64 -13.70 -27.93
CA VAL A 439 -0.65 -15.15 -27.97
C VAL A 439 0.14 -15.62 -26.76
N ALA A 440 -0.40 -16.56 -25.98
CA ALA A 440 0.34 -17.16 -24.86
C ALA A 440 1.68 -17.70 -25.41
N PRO A 441 2.83 -17.21 -24.91
CA PRO A 441 4.11 -17.67 -25.44
C PRO A 441 4.27 -19.14 -25.11
N VAL A 442 4.66 -19.93 -26.11
CA VAL A 442 5.09 -21.30 -25.90
C VAL A 442 6.50 -21.22 -25.33
N PRO A 443 6.77 -21.76 -24.13
CA PRO A 443 8.14 -21.82 -23.61
C PRO A 443 8.99 -22.61 -24.60
N THR A 444 10.00 -21.98 -25.18
CA THR A 444 10.89 -22.60 -26.18
C THR A 444 12.14 -23.21 -25.56
N SER A 445 12.33 -23.01 -24.25
CA SER A 445 13.50 -23.47 -23.52
C SER A 445 13.36 -24.92 -23.04
N THR A 446 14.43 -25.71 -23.19
CA THR A 446 14.58 -27.03 -22.54
C THR A 446 15.04 -26.93 -21.08
N ASP A 447 15.50 -25.76 -20.65
CA ASP A 447 15.74 -25.43 -19.24
C ASP A 447 14.40 -25.08 -18.57
N THR A 448 14.01 -25.89 -17.59
CA THR A 448 12.74 -25.76 -16.86
C THR A 448 12.64 -24.46 -16.07
N GLN A 449 13.72 -24.00 -15.44
CA GLN A 449 13.70 -22.77 -14.66
C GLN A 449 13.54 -21.55 -15.58
N LEU A 450 14.22 -21.56 -16.73
CA LEU A 450 14.07 -20.49 -17.72
C LEU A 450 12.67 -20.51 -18.34
N ALA A 451 12.09 -21.70 -18.60
CA ALA A 451 10.73 -21.83 -19.10
C ALA A 451 9.69 -21.31 -18.08
N GLU A 452 9.88 -21.57 -16.80
CA GLU A 452 9.04 -21.02 -15.72
C GLU A 452 9.16 -19.50 -15.63
N LEU A 453 10.37 -18.95 -15.70
CA LEU A 453 10.59 -17.50 -15.74
C LEU A 453 9.88 -16.88 -16.95
N GLN A 454 10.04 -17.48 -18.14
CA GLN A 454 9.38 -17.03 -19.37
C GLN A 454 7.85 -16.97 -19.22
N ALA A 455 7.25 -17.97 -18.58
CA ALA A 455 5.81 -18.01 -18.32
C ALA A 455 5.38 -16.90 -17.34
N LYS A 456 6.18 -16.65 -16.29
CA LYS A 456 5.93 -15.57 -15.31
C LYS A 456 6.07 -14.19 -15.93
N VAL A 457 7.11 -13.93 -16.71
CA VAL A 457 7.31 -12.66 -17.44
C VAL A 457 6.13 -12.39 -18.38
N ALA A 458 5.69 -13.41 -19.12
CA ALA A 458 4.54 -13.28 -20.00
C ALA A 458 3.24 -12.96 -19.23
N LYS A 459 3.01 -13.65 -18.11
CA LYS A 459 1.86 -13.40 -17.24
C LYS A 459 1.89 -11.99 -16.63
N LEU A 460 3.06 -11.53 -16.17
CA LEU A 460 3.26 -10.19 -15.64
C LEU A 460 3.04 -9.12 -16.72
N GLY A 461 3.67 -9.28 -17.87
CA GLY A 461 3.51 -8.36 -19.01
C GLY A 461 2.06 -8.25 -19.47
N TYR A 462 1.36 -9.38 -19.55
CA TYR A 462 -0.08 -9.41 -19.82
C TYR A 462 -0.87 -8.66 -18.75
N ALA A 463 -0.60 -8.90 -17.46
CA ALA A 463 -1.30 -8.24 -16.36
C ALA A 463 -1.08 -6.72 -16.35
N LEU A 464 0.15 -6.25 -16.61
CA LEU A 464 0.48 -4.83 -16.67
C LEU A 464 -0.17 -4.14 -17.88
N ARG A 465 -0.15 -4.78 -19.05
CA ARG A 465 -0.89 -4.29 -20.21
C ARG A 465 -2.39 -4.22 -19.95
N MET A 466 -2.94 -5.23 -19.27
CA MET A 466 -4.37 -5.22 -18.92
C MET A 466 -4.71 -4.11 -17.95
N LYS A 467 -3.86 -3.87 -16.94
CA LYS A 467 -3.96 -2.69 -16.06
C LYS A 467 -3.98 -1.39 -16.88
N TYR A 468 -3.10 -1.24 -17.87
CA TYR A 468 -3.07 -0.07 -18.75
C TYR A 468 -4.33 0.08 -19.62
N LEU A 469 -4.76 -0.97 -20.32
CA LEU A 469 -5.95 -0.93 -21.18
C LEU A 469 -7.20 -0.63 -20.34
N GLN A 470 -7.30 -1.21 -19.15
CA GLN A 470 -8.36 -0.93 -18.19
C GLN A 470 -8.36 0.51 -17.68
N LYS A 471 -7.19 1.12 -17.46
CA LYS A 471 -7.07 2.54 -17.11
C LYS A 471 -7.63 3.43 -18.24
N SER A 472 -7.42 3.03 -19.51
CA SER A 472 -7.95 3.75 -20.67
C SER A 472 -9.45 3.56 -20.91
N GLU A 473 -10.05 2.46 -20.44
CA GLU A 473 -11.48 2.17 -20.57
C GLU A 473 -12.37 2.95 -19.57
N GLY A 474 -11.78 3.80 -18.72
CA GLY A 474 -12.51 4.76 -17.89
C GLY A 474 -13.28 4.08 -16.75
N GLY A 475 -12.56 3.52 -15.78
CA GLY A 475 -13.15 3.08 -14.52
C GLY A 475 -13.08 4.18 -13.46
N GLN A 476 -14.20 4.80 -13.11
CA GLN A 476 -14.28 5.61 -11.89
C GLN A 476 -14.82 4.77 -10.74
N VAL A 477 -14.31 5.02 -9.54
CA VAL A 477 -14.86 4.37 -8.34
C VAL A 477 -16.30 4.82 -8.16
N PRO A 478 -17.27 3.89 -7.99
CA PRO A 478 -18.67 4.24 -7.79
C PRO A 478 -18.81 5.15 -6.57
N THR A 479 -19.45 6.30 -6.73
CA THR A 479 -19.78 7.16 -5.58
C THR A 479 -20.93 6.51 -4.82
N VAL A 480 -20.61 5.88 -3.68
CA VAL A 480 -21.56 5.15 -2.85
C VAL A 480 -21.41 5.64 -1.42
N PHE A 481 -22.41 6.32 -0.90
CA PHE A 481 -22.32 6.89 0.46
C PHE A 481 -22.48 5.83 1.56
N ASP A 482 -23.11 4.69 1.27
CA ASP A 482 -23.33 3.61 2.24
C ASP A 482 -23.57 2.27 1.54
N ALA A 483 -22.68 1.29 1.75
CA ALA A 483 -22.85 -0.08 1.25
C ALA A 483 -22.10 -1.10 2.11
N TRP A 484 -22.44 -2.37 1.93
CA TRP A 484 -21.79 -3.52 2.56
C TRP A 484 -21.03 -4.34 1.53
N LEU A 485 -19.82 -4.79 1.86
CA LEU A 485 -19.04 -5.71 1.03
C LEU A 485 -18.46 -6.86 1.86
N LEU A 486 -18.06 -7.93 1.19
CA LEU A 486 -17.34 -9.06 1.79
C LEU A 486 -15.84 -8.87 1.53
N ASP A 487 -15.00 -9.01 2.56
CA ASP A 487 -13.55 -8.82 2.46
C ASP A 487 -12.80 -10.01 1.83
N ARG A 488 -13.50 -11.12 1.55
CA ARG A 488 -13.02 -12.32 0.87
C ARG A 488 -13.74 -12.53 -0.47
N ASP A 489 -13.05 -13.19 -1.40
CA ASP A 489 -13.69 -13.66 -2.64
C ASP A 489 -14.75 -14.71 -2.32
N PHE A 490 -15.94 -14.57 -2.92
CA PHE A 490 -17.08 -15.42 -2.60
C PHE A 490 -16.91 -16.86 -3.11
N ARG A 491 -16.17 -17.05 -4.22
CA ARG A 491 -15.90 -18.35 -4.84
C ARG A 491 -14.62 -19.00 -4.31
N ASP A 492 -13.62 -18.20 -3.94
CA ASP A 492 -12.34 -18.63 -3.35
C ASP A 492 -12.07 -17.91 -2.01
N PRO A 493 -12.65 -18.38 -0.88
CA PRO A 493 -12.59 -17.69 0.41
C PRO A 493 -11.18 -17.44 0.95
N GLN A 494 -10.17 -18.18 0.47
CA GLN A 494 -8.76 -17.98 0.87
C GLN A 494 -8.20 -16.66 0.33
N ARG A 495 -8.80 -16.10 -0.72
CA ARG A 495 -8.37 -14.84 -1.31
C ARG A 495 -9.08 -13.67 -0.64
N ALA A 496 -8.29 -12.69 -0.18
CA ALA A 496 -8.84 -11.39 0.17
C ALA A 496 -9.27 -10.64 -1.09
N ALA A 497 -10.42 -10.00 -1.03
CA ALA A 497 -11.00 -9.19 -2.11
C ALA A 497 -10.60 -7.71 -2.00
N VAL A 498 -10.21 -7.27 -0.80
CA VAL A 498 -9.72 -5.92 -0.51
C VAL A 498 -8.43 -5.95 0.30
N ASP A 499 -7.62 -4.91 0.14
CA ASP A 499 -6.52 -4.59 1.05
C ASP A 499 -6.97 -3.56 2.08
N VAL A 500 -6.44 -3.67 3.30
CA VAL A 500 -6.76 -2.74 4.40
C VAL A 500 -5.58 -1.82 4.62
N ARG A 501 -5.86 -0.52 4.70
CA ARG A 501 -4.86 0.52 4.86
C ARG A 501 -5.28 1.51 5.93
N VAL A 502 -4.30 2.18 6.54
CA VAL A 502 -4.49 3.32 7.43
C VAL A 502 -4.10 4.58 6.68
N LEU A 503 -5.01 5.55 6.61
CA LEU A 503 -4.70 6.84 5.97
C LEU A 503 -3.90 7.70 6.96
N LEU A 504 -2.66 8.02 6.60
CA LEU A 504 -1.76 8.87 7.39
C LEU A 504 -1.40 10.12 6.62
N THR A 505 -1.22 11.22 7.34
CA THR A 505 -0.51 12.40 6.81
C THR A 505 0.99 12.19 6.85
N ARG A 506 1.73 13.01 6.12
CA ARG A 506 3.20 12.96 6.08
C ARG A 506 3.82 13.25 7.44
N ASP A 507 3.26 14.22 8.17
CA ASP A 507 3.67 14.52 9.54
C ASP A 507 3.39 13.34 10.49
N GLN A 508 2.24 12.67 10.36
CA GLN A 508 1.91 11.49 11.17
C GLN A 508 2.84 10.31 10.91
N LEU A 509 3.32 10.13 9.66
CA LEU A 509 4.32 9.13 9.36
C LEU A 509 5.67 9.47 9.99
N SER A 510 6.05 10.75 10.01
CA SER A 510 7.25 11.22 10.71
C SER A 510 7.15 10.97 12.22
N ASP A 511 6.00 11.28 12.83
CA ASP A 511 5.76 11.00 14.24
C ASP A 511 5.85 9.50 14.55
N LEU A 512 5.27 8.65 13.68
CA LEU A 512 5.36 7.19 13.81
C LEU A 512 6.82 6.71 13.75
N HIS A 513 7.59 7.21 12.78
CA HIS A 513 9.02 6.90 12.65
C HIS A 513 9.78 7.26 13.93
N ASP A 514 9.60 8.47 14.45
CA ASP A 514 10.34 8.96 15.62
C ASP A 514 9.96 8.21 16.90
N VAL A 515 8.66 7.95 17.10
CA VAL A 515 8.18 7.19 18.27
C VAL A 515 8.66 5.75 18.22
N LEU A 516 8.55 5.06 17.07
CA LEU A 516 8.99 3.68 16.94
C LEU A 516 10.50 3.55 17.14
N SER A 517 11.28 4.47 16.57
CA SER A 517 12.74 4.51 16.75
C SER A 517 13.11 4.66 18.22
N ALA A 518 12.45 5.56 18.95
CA ALA A 518 12.70 5.77 20.38
C ALA A 518 12.30 4.57 21.25
N VAL A 519 11.21 3.86 20.91
CA VAL A 519 10.81 2.62 21.59
C VAL A 519 11.87 1.54 21.39
N LEU A 520 12.36 1.40 20.17
CA LEU A 520 13.34 0.38 19.79
C LEU A 520 14.70 0.63 20.46
N GLU A 521 15.23 1.85 20.36
CA GLU A 521 16.51 2.25 20.96
C GLU A 521 16.53 1.95 22.47
N ARG A 522 15.46 2.31 23.20
CA ARG A 522 15.37 2.03 24.64
C ARG A 522 15.23 0.55 24.97
N ALA A 523 14.62 -0.25 24.10
CA ALA A 523 14.56 -1.68 24.28
C ALA A 523 15.95 -2.31 24.12
N GLU A 524 16.71 -1.88 23.11
CA GLU A 524 18.07 -2.35 22.84
C GLU A 524 19.08 -1.93 23.91
N GLU A 525 18.94 -0.73 24.46
CA GLU A 525 19.73 -0.27 25.61
C GLU A 525 19.36 -0.98 26.94
N GLY A 526 18.36 -1.86 26.91
CA GLY A 526 17.87 -2.59 28.10
C GLY A 526 17.12 -1.70 29.08
N MET A 527 16.66 -0.52 28.65
CA MET A 527 15.88 0.41 29.47
C MET A 527 14.40 0.04 29.56
N LEU A 528 13.90 -0.80 28.64
CA LEU A 528 12.54 -1.34 28.67
C LEU A 528 12.55 -2.83 29.05
N SER A 529 11.61 -3.22 29.92
CA SER A 529 11.29 -4.64 30.11
C SER A 529 10.59 -5.19 28.85
N PRO A 530 10.67 -6.50 28.54
CA PRO A 530 9.96 -7.08 27.40
C PRO A 530 8.45 -6.80 27.41
N GLN A 531 7.84 -6.78 28.60
CA GLN A 531 6.42 -6.43 28.74
C GLN A 531 6.16 -4.99 28.32
N THR A 532 6.95 -4.05 28.84
CA THR A 532 6.81 -2.62 28.51
C THR A 532 7.04 -2.37 27.03
N PHE A 533 8.04 -3.02 26.42
CA PHE A 533 8.30 -2.94 24.99
C PHE A 533 7.08 -3.36 24.15
N LEU A 534 6.49 -4.52 24.45
CA LEU A 534 5.28 -4.99 23.76
C LEU A 534 4.09 -4.06 23.98
N GLU A 535 3.88 -3.56 25.19
CA GLU A 535 2.81 -2.62 25.53
C GLU A 535 2.95 -1.28 24.78
N GLU A 536 4.17 -0.78 24.57
CA GLU A 536 4.43 0.42 23.76
C GLU A 536 4.09 0.18 22.29
N LEU A 537 4.54 -0.93 21.71
CA LEU A 537 4.23 -1.27 20.31
C LEU A 537 2.72 -1.47 20.08
N GLN A 538 2.04 -2.15 21.00
CA GLN A 538 0.58 -2.31 20.94
C GLN A 538 -0.14 -0.96 21.07
N SER A 539 0.36 -0.06 21.92
CA SER A 539 -0.23 1.28 22.08
C SER A 539 -0.06 2.08 20.81
N LEU A 540 1.12 2.00 20.19
CA LEU A 540 1.44 2.66 18.93
C LEU A 540 0.53 2.14 17.79
N ALA A 541 0.44 0.82 17.62
CA ALA A 541 -0.39 0.20 16.60
C ALA A 541 -1.89 0.52 16.77
N ALA A 542 -2.39 0.46 18.01
CA ALA A 542 -3.79 0.78 18.31
C ALA A 542 -4.10 2.27 18.08
N THR A 543 -3.19 3.18 18.47
CA THR A 543 -3.31 4.60 18.15
C THR A 543 -3.33 4.84 16.65
N MET A 544 -2.47 4.17 15.89
CA MET A 544 -2.44 4.33 14.44
C MET A 544 -3.74 3.94 13.77
N ALA A 545 -4.28 2.78 14.14
CA ALA A 545 -5.53 2.31 13.58
C ALA A 545 -6.73 3.14 14.03
N ARG A 546 -6.67 3.82 15.19
CA ARG A 546 -7.81 4.52 15.78
C ARG A 546 -7.81 6.02 15.55
N ASP A 547 -6.73 6.69 15.92
CA ASP A 547 -6.57 8.14 15.86
C ASP A 547 -5.09 8.54 15.73
N PRO A 548 -4.55 8.57 14.50
CA PRO A 548 -3.17 8.96 14.21
C PRO A 548 -2.73 10.30 14.77
N THR A 549 -3.65 11.24 15.02
CA THR A 549 -3.28 12.56 15.58
C THR A 549 -2.83 12.47 17.05
N GLN A 550 -2.85 11.27 17.66
CA GLN A 550 -2.48 11.02 19.04
C GLN A 550 -1.10 10.37 19.20
N LEU A 551 -0.35 10.13 18.12
CA LEU A 551 0.91 9.36 18.12
C LEU A 551 1.97 9.85 19.11
N GLY A 552 2.02 11.16 19.41
CA GLY A 552 2.91 11.73 20.43
C GLY A 552 2.35 11.78 21.86
N GLY A 553 1.09 11.38 22.08
CA GLY A 553 0.40 11.51 23.38
C GLY A 553 -0.07 10.19 24.01
N THR A 554 0.15 9.06 23.35
CA THR A 554 -0.39 7.74 23.75
C THR A 554 0.66 6.67 24.01
N THR A 555 1.94 7.00 23.83
CA THR A 555 3.10 6.16 24.16
C THR A 555 3.84 6.75 25.35
N ALA A 556 4.37 5.90 26.25
CA ALA A 556 5.09 6.39 27.42
C ALA A 556 6.49 6.90 27.08
N THR A 557 7.00 6.47 25.92
CA THR A 557 8.37 6.72 25.50
C THR A 557 8.63 8.16 25.03
N THR A 558 7.67 8.85 24.43
CA THR A 558 7.84 10.24 23.93
C THR A 558 7.23 11.32 24.81
N ALA A 559 6.38 10.97 25.77
CA ALA A 559 5.58 11.94 26.52
C ALA A 559 6.24 12.57 27.76
N GLY A 560 7.44 12.14 28.17
CA GLY A 560 8.16 12.65 29.37
C GLY A 560 7.49 12.39 30.73
N GLU A 561 6.15 12.32 30.79
CA GLU A 561 5.31 12.05 31.98
C GLU A 561 4.05 11.20 31.66
N GLY A 562 3.85 10.74 30.41
CA GLY A 562 2.64 10.00 29.99
C GLY A 562 2.75 8.49 30.16
N ASN A 563 1.69 7.83 30.64
CA ASN A 563 1.57 6.38 30.64
C ASN A 563 1.05 5.90 29.26
N SER A 564 1.45 4.72 28.80
CA SER A 564 0.94 4.13 27.56
C SER A 564 -0.56 3.81 27.63
N LEU A 565 -1.23 3.58 26.48
CA LEU A 565 -2.63 3.12 26.48
C LEU A 565 -2.83 1.85 27.30
N ALA A 566 -1.84 0.94 27.28
CA ALA A 566 -1.84 -0.27 28.10
C ALA A 566 -1.81 0.06 29.60
N GLN A 567 -0.90 0.94 30.02
CA GLN A 567 -0.74 1.35 31.42
C GLN A 567 -1.92 2.15 31.96
N LEU A 568 -2.56 2.95 31.10
CA LEU A 568 -3.78 3.70 31.45
C LEU A 568 -5.05 2.82 31.46
N GLY A 569 -4.96 1.57 31.00
CA GLY A 569 -6.09 0.65 30.91
C GLY A 569 -7.08 0.97 29.78
N PHE A 570 -6.65 1.76 28.79
CA PHE A 570 -7.47 2.13 27.62
C PHE A 570 -7.25 1.23 26.40
N MET A 571 -6.26 0.33 26.43
CA MET A 571 -5.96 -0.57 25.31
C MET A 571 -7.20 -1.29 24.78
N ARG A 572 -7.98 -1.91 25.68
CA ARG A 572 -9.21 -2.62 25.31
C ARG A 572 -10.19 -1.72 24.56
N GLU A 573 -10.35 -0.48 25.01
CA GLU A 573 -11.25 0.48 24.38
C GLU A 573 -10.78 0.85 22.96
N TYR A 574 -9.47 1.01 22.76
CA TYR A 574 -8.85 1.35 21.48
C TYR A 574 -8.91 0.23 20.44
N ILE A 575 -8.97 -1.03 20.87
CA ILE A 575 -9.02 -2.19 19.96
C ILE A 575 -10.45 -2.66 19.70
N GLU A 576 -11.36 -2.43 20.66
CA GLU A 576 -12.76 -2.84 20.55
C GLU A 576 -13.44 -2.10 19.38
N ASP A 577 -14.09 -2.83 18.48
CA ASP A 577 -14.70 -2.33 17.24
C ASP A 577 -13.72 -2.01 16.09
N LEU A 578 -12.41 -2.30 16.23
CA LEU A 578 -11.51 -2.28 15.06
C LEU A 578 -11.78 -3.52 14.18
N PRO A 579 -12.03 -3.34 12.87
CA PRO A 579 -12.23 -4.47 11.96
C PRO A 579 -10.94 -5.27 11.73
N TYR A 580 -9.78 -4.63 11.85
CA TYR A 580 -8.48 -5.25 11.67
C TYR A 580 -7.50 -4.70 12.70
N ALA A 581 -6.53 -5.54 13.08
CA ALA A 581 -5.49 -5.21 14.04
C ALA A 581 -4.11 -5.54 13.44
N ALA A 582 -3.08 -4.81 13.86
CA ALA A 582 -1.69 -5.07 13.46
C ALA A 582 -1.15 -6.38 14.08
N GLU A 583 -0.04 -6.90 13.55
CA GLU A 583 0.60 -8.16 13.98
C GLU A 583 0.88 -8.15 15.49
N VAL A 584 1.44 -7.06 16.02
CA VAL A 584 1.85 -6.95 17.42
C VAL A 584 0.67 -7.03 18.41
N MET A 585 -0.55 -6.77 17.95
CA MET A 585 -1.75 -6.88 18.80
C MET A 585 -2.05 -8.32 19.23
N GLY A 586 -1.56 -9.31 18.47
CA GLY A 586 -1.67 -10.72 18.82
C GLY A 586 -0.55 -11.25 19.70
N LEU A 587 0.48 -10.45 19.99
CA LEU A 587 1.69 -10.90 20.66
C LEU A 587 1.63 -10.69 22.18
N SER A 588 1.61 -11.78 22.95
CA SER A 588 1.68 -11.73 24.42
C SER A 588 3.12 -11.82 24.96
N LEU A 589 3.30 -11.52 26.24
CA LEU A 589 4.57 -11.72 26.92
C LEU A 589 4.98 -13.21 26.94
N ASP A 590 4.01 -14.11 27.10
CA ASP A 590 4.27 -15.56 27.11
C ASP A 590 4.73 -16.04 25.73
N ASP A 591 4.12 -15.51 24.65
CA ASP A 591 4.56 -15.78 23.28
C ASP A 591 6.01 -15.33 23.09
N TRP A 592 6.32 -14.08 23.47
CA TRP A 592 7.66 -13.51 23.39
C TRP A 592 8.70 -14.32 24.18
N GLN A 593 8.37 -14.75 25.39
CA GLN A 593 9.28 -15.53 26.24
C GLN A 593 9.47 -16.96 25.72
N SER A 594 8.50 -17.50 25.00
CA SER A 594 8.60 -18.82 24.35
C SER A 594 9.49 -18.80 23.11
N TRP A 595 9.68 -17.62 22.50
CA TRP A 595 10.51 -17.46 21.31
C TRP A 595 11.99 -17.74 21.62
N SER A 596 12.64 -18.38 20.66
CA SER A 596 14.10 -18.45 20.65
C SER A 596 14.72 -17.05 20.47
N THR A 597 15.96 -16.87 20.91
CA THR A 597 16.71 -15.62 20.68
C THR A 597 16.72 -15.21 19.21
N LYS A 598 16.82 -16.19 18.30
CA LYS A 598 16.77 -15.93 16.85
C LYS A 598 15.44 -15.31 16.42
N GLN A 599 14.31 -15.76 16.98
CA GLN A 599 12.99 -15.20 16.66
C GLN A 599 12.80 -13.80 17.26
N GLN A 600 13.28 -13.56 18.48
CA GLN A 600 13.23 -12.23 19.10
C GLN A 600 14.06 -11.22 18.29
N VAL A 601 15.29 -11.57 17.91
CA VAL A 601 16.14 -10.73 17.04
C VAL A 601 15.46 -10.49 15.69
N ALA A 602 14.91 -11.54 15.06
CA ALA A 602 14.19 -11.38 13.80
C ALA A 602 12.96 -10.48 13.89
N PHE A 603 12.31 -10.37 15.05
CA PHE A 603 11.21 -9.43 15.27
C PHE A 603 11.72 -7.99 15.40
N VAL A 604 12.78 -7.77 16.19
CA VAL A 604 13.46 -6.48 16.34
C VAL A 604 13.93 -5.95 14.97
N THR A 605 14.61 -6.78 14.19
CA THR A 605 15.06 -6.42 12.84
C THR A 605 13.92 -6.10 11.88
N ARG A 606 12.74 -6.73 12.03
CA ARG A 606 11.55 -6.33 11.24
C ARG A 606 11.04 -4.94 11.64
N LEU A 607 11.23 -4.51 12.88
CA LEU A 607 10.88 -3.15 13.30
C LEU A 607 11.87 -2.12 12.75
N GLU A 608 13.18 -2.43 12.75
CA GLU A 608 14.22 -1.63 12.08
C GLU A 608 13.89 -1.43 10.59
N ASP A 609 13.57 -2.51 9.89
CA ASP A 609 13.17 -2.47 8.47
C ASP A 609 11.92 -1.61 8.23
N LYS A 610 10.93 -1.66 9.15
CA LYS A 610 9.75 -0.77 9.08
C LYS A 610 10.14 0.70 9.26
N ILE A 611 11.05 1.03 10.18
CA ILE A 611 11.57 2.40 10.39
C ILE A 611 12.23 2.91 9.11
N ASP A 612 13.14 2.12 8.51
CA ASP A 612 13.83 2.49 7.28
C ASP A 612 12.86 2.66 6.10
N TYR A 613 11.84 1.81 6.03
CA TYR A 613 10.76 1.93 5.06
C TYR A 613 9.93 3.21 5.27
N TYR A 614 9.61 3.61 6.51
CA TYR A 614 8.89 4.86 6.77
C TYR A 614 9.69 6.08 6.33
N ARG A 615 11.01 6.09 6.59
CA ARG A 615 11.91 7.13 6.11
C ARG A 615 11.90 7.20 4.58
N ALA A 616 12.06 6.06 3.92
CA ALA A 616 11.99 5.99 2.46
C ALA A 616 10.66 6.54 1.93
N LEU A 617 9.53 6.06 2.46
CA LEU A 617 8.19 6.51 2.08
C LEU A 617 8.00 8.02 2.29
N HIS A 618 8.48 8.57 3.41
CA HIS A 618 8.42 10.00 3.71
C HIS A 618 9.18 10.86 2.70
N ASP A 619 10.32 10.38 2.20
CA ASP A 619 11.17 11.09 1.26
C ASP A 619 10.62 11.05 -0.19
N HIS A 620 9.79 10.06 -0.52
CA HIS A 620 9.13 9.91 -1.83
C HIS A 620 7.90 10.80 -1.99
N THR A 621 8.11 12.10 -2.17
CA THR A 621 7.03 13.08 -2.38
C THR A 621 6.06 12.73 -3.52
N ASP A 622 6.50 11.96 -4.53
CA ASP A 622 5.67 11.50 -5.65
C ASP A 622 4.58 10.50 -5.25
N LEU A 623 4.73 9.83 -4.10
CA LEU A 623 3.74 8.90 -3.57
C LEU A 623 2.62 9.59 -2.80
N TRP A 624 2.86 10.82 -2.34
CA TRP A 624 1.93 11.56 -1.47
C TRP A 624 0.89 12.31 -2.28
N VAL A 625 -0.35 12.27 -1.78
CA VAL A 625 -1.47 12.97 -2.40
C VAL A 625 -1.76 14.24 -1.62
N SER A 626 -1.59 15.39 -2.26
CA SER A 626 -2.17 16.64 -1.78
C SER A 626 -3.68 16.62 -2.04
N LEU A 627 -4.45 16.88 -1.00
CA LEU A 627 -5.91 16.86 -1.03
C LEU A 627 -6.52 18.19 -1.52
N ASP A 628 -5.72 19.25 -1.56
CA ASP A 628 -6.12 20.61 -1.94
C ASP A 628 -5.54 21.07 -3.29
N ASP A 629 -4.97 20.13 -4.06
CA ASP A 629 -4.22 20.37 -5.30
C ASP A 629 -2.99 21.31 -5.13
N GLY A 630 -2.53 21.49 -3.89
CA GLY A 630 -1.31 22.20 -3.53
C GLY A 630 -0.03 21.37 -3.74
N PRO A 631 1.15 21.94 -3.40
CA PRO A 631 2.38 21.17 -3.33
C PRO A 631 2.31 20.13 -2.19
N VAL A 632 3.06 19.04 -2.32
CA VAL A 632 3.18 18.04 -1.25
C VAL A 632 3.84 18.66 -0.02
N ASP A 633 3.20 18.49 1.13
CA ASP A 633 3.56 19.04 2.43
C ASP A 633 3.24 18.06 3.58
N GLY A 634 3.20 18.55 4.82
CA GLY A 634 2.93 17.75 6.02
C GLY A 634 1.52 17.18 6.11
N ASP A 635 0.54 17.86 5.51
CA ASP A 635 -0.88 17.49 5.51
C ASP A 635 -1.24 16.55 4.34
N SER A 636 -0.33 16.39 3.37
CA SER A 636 -0.46 15.43 2.28
C SER A 636 -0.56 14.00 2.82
N VAL A 637 -1.36 13.17 2.15
CA VAL A 637 -1.76 11.87 2.69
C VAL A 637 -1.24 10.68 1.89
N PHE A 638 -1.06 9.57 2.59
CA PHE A 638 -0.76 8.28 2.00
C PHE A 638 -1.55 7.17 2.72
N PRO A 639 -2.21 6.26 1.98
CA PRO A 639 -2.88 5.10 2.56
C PRO A 639 -1.84 4.00 2.80
N VAL A 640 -1.31 3.93 4.03
CA VAL A 640 -0.28 2.99 4.46
C VAL A 640 -0.88 1.59 4.67
N PRO A 641 -0.33 0.51 4.06
CA PRO A 641 -0.82 -0.84 4.31
C PRO A 641 -0.80 -1.23 5.79
N LEU A 642 -1.85 -1.92 6.28
CA LEU A 642 -1.90 -2.30 7.70
C LEU A 642 -0.72 -3.19 8.12
N GLU A 643 -0.24 -4.04 7.21
CA GLU A 643 0.88 -4.97 7.43
C GLU A 643 2.26 -4.31 7.60
N VAL A 644 2.40 -3.03 7.27
CA VAL A 644 3.65 -2.31 7.52
C VAL A 644 3.64 -1.58 8.85
N LEU A 645 2.49 -1.47 9.53
CA LEU A 645 2.43 -0.94 10.90
C LEU A 645 3.11 -1.88 11.91
N PRO A 646 3.55 -1.38 13.08
CA PRO A 646 4.30 -2.15 14.08
C PRO A 646 3.72 -3.52 14.43
#